data_AF-A0A8X8CS88-F1
#
_entry.id   AF-A0A8X8CS88-F1
#
_cell.length_a   1.000
_cell.length_b   1.000
_cell.length_c   1.000
_cell.angle_alpha   90.00
_cell.angle_beta   90.00
_cell.angle_gamma   90.00
#
_symmetry.space_group_name_H-M   'P 1'
#
loop_
_entity.id
_entity.type
_entity.pdbx_description
1 polymer ?
#
loop_
_entity_poly.entity_id
_entity_poly.type
_entity_poly.pdbx_seq_one_letter_code
_entity_poly.pdbx_strand_id
1 'polypeptide(L)'
;MSSDVSLEQWFFSHFQLLEEDILLRMAVTVWSIWIHRSDRLWNNGSMPSHIAVKTGLDFLNIWTGAQTKSTTPSRQHSLHNWEKPPLGFLKCNVDAAISNNVAGMAYGSWFFAQGWHWYCLLAWLLANTGSAFEPRMVEALALTGVLEKLHTSGFNNIIVESDAKALVDGIASTKLAHPDIFECGLVLQDCRRLIDGSATIKIVHVSRNACSIAHFLANLSFDFMSDVSWSHTPDFLCTVLSAQALSQPANCSSRSSVMAGAREITAATEFLLGNNRKTLYAQRDLPINRRNQLLLGMLRGHRPAFGVSNKRSVSLRCRAQSKPKTLVSRGVTSSVDEQSISNKIVGLRTEQCFNIGIRSGISSQKLGVLRWLLQETYEPENLGTESFLEKKMKEGVNAVKVEAGPRLSFTTAWSANAVSICHACGLTEVTRLERSRSVVPEEVRYVPVMERGRKALEEINQEMGLAFDEQDLQYYTSLFREDIKRNPTTVELFDIAQSNRKHSRHWFFTGKIIIDGQSINRTLMQIVKSTLQANPNNYVIGFKDNSSAIKGFSVKQLRPVQPGSTCPLNASNRDLDILFTAETHNFPCAVAPHPGAETGAGGRIRDTHATGRGSFVVASTAGYCVGNLNVERSYAPWEDHSFTYPSNLASPLQVLIDASNGASDYGNNFGEPLIQGYTRTFGMRLPSGERREWLKPIMFSGGIGQIDHTHITKGEPDVGMLVVKIGGPAY
;
A
#
# COMPACT_ATOMS: atom_id res chain seq x y z
N MET A 1 9.69 -30.35 -43.65
CA MET A 1 10.92 -30.04 -42.90
C MET A 1 10.78 -30.63 -41.51
N SER A 2 11.82 -31.28 -41.01
CA SER A 2 11.79 -32.29 -39.93
C SER A 2 11.16 -31.82 -38.62
N SER A 3 10.34 -32.70 -38.06
CA SER A 3 9.87 -32.74 -36.68
C SER A 3 11.04 -32.89 -35.70
N ASP A 4 10.88 -32.30 -34.51
CA ASP A 4 11.79 -32.27 -33.34
C ASP A 4 12.84 -31.15 -33.26
N VAL A 5 12.39 -29.91 -33.43
CA VAL A 5 13.08 -28.75 -32.84
C VAL A 5 12.21 -28.23 -31.70
N SER A 6 12.70 -28.30 -30.46
CA SER A 6 12.00 -27.71 -29.31
C SER A 6 11.87 -26.19 -29.48
N LEU A 7 10.84 -25.56 -28.89
CA LEU A 7 10.68 -24.09 -28.95
C LEU A 7 11.93 -23.36 -28.46
N GLU A 8 12.62 -23.94 -27.47
CA GLU A 8 13.89 -23.46 -26.95
C GLU A 8 15.00 -23.52 -28.01
N GLN A 9 15.22 -24.66 -28.66
CA GLN A 9 16.20 -24.80 -29.75
C GLN A 9 15.85 -23.93 -30.96
N TRP A 10 14.57 -23.78 -31.28
CA TRP A 10 14.10 -22.87 -32.32
C TRP A 10 14.41 -21.42 -31.94
N PHE A 11 14.11 -20.99 -30.72
CA PHE A 11 14.38 -19.62 -30.27
C PHE A 11 15.89 -19.29 -30.25
N PHE A 12 16.73 -20.20 -29.74
CA PHE A 12 18.18 -19.97 -29.67
C PHE A 12 18.89 -20.07 -31.03
N SER A 13 18.43 -20.92 -31.94
CA SER A 13 19.00 -20.98 -33.30
C SER A 13 18.77 -19.70 -34.11
N HIS A 14 17.65 -19.01 -33.86
CA HIS A 14 17.35 -17.72 -34.48
C HIS A 14 18.06 -16.55 -33.79
N PHE A 15 18.59 -16.73 -32.58
CA PHE A 15 19.29 -15.69 -31.84
C PHE A 15 20.63 -15.27 -32.47
N GLN A 16 21.26 -16.17 -33.22
CA GLN A 16 22.53 -15.91 -33.92
C GLN A 16 22.35 -15.53 -35.40
N LEU A 17 21.14 -15.67 -35.95
CA LEU A 17 20.88 -15.52 -37.39
C LEU A 17 20.03 -14.29 -37.74
N LEU A 18 19.29 -13.72 -36.78
CA LEU A 18 18.40 -12.58 -37.00
C LEU A 18 19.07 -11.25 -36.65
N GLU A 19 18.75 -10.21 -37.41
CA GLU A 19 19.12 -8.83 -37.09
C GLU A 19 18.48 -8.37 -35.77
N GLU A 20 19.13 -7.44 -35.07
CA GLU A 20 18.78 -7.02 -33.70
C GLU A 20 17.33 -6.53 -33.56
N ASP A 21 16.82 -5.74 -34.52
CA ASP A 21 15.43 -5.26 -34.51
C ASP A 21 14.41 -6.41 -34.64
N ILE A 22 14.72 -7.38 -35.50
CA ILE A 22 13.85 -8.55 -35.73
C ILE A 22 13.89 -9.47 -34.51
N LEU A 23 15.06 -9.63 -33.90
CA LEU A 23 15.26 -10.39 -32.67
C LEU A 23 14.46 -9.78 -31.51
N LEU A 24 14.51 -8.45 -31.34
CA LEU A 24 13.75 -7.72 -30.33
C LEU A 24 12.24 -7.89 -30.51
N ARG A 25 11.73 -7.74 -31.75
CA ARG A 25 10.32 -7.99 -32.07
C ARG A 25 9.91 -9.43 -31.75
N MET A 26 10.76 -10.40 -32.09
CA MET A 26 10.51 -11.82 -31.80
C MET A 26 10.46 -12.07 -30.29
N ALA A 27 11.42 -11.56 -29.52
CA ALA A 27 11.49 -11.74 -28.08
C ALA A 27 10.29 -11.12 -27.35
N VAL A 28 9.92 -9.88 -27.70
CA VAL A 28 8.77 -9.19 -27.06
C VAL A 28 7.45 -9.84 -27.46
N THR A 29 7.34 -10.37 -28.67
CA THR A 29 6.15 -11.12 -29.10
C THR A 29 6.00 -12.42 -28.31
N VAL A 30 7.08 -13.18 -28.13
CA VAL A 30 7.07 -14.42 -27.31
C VAL A 30 6.72 -14.11 -25.85
N TRP A 31 7.29 -13.03 -25.29
CA TRP A 31 6.97 -12.56 -23.95
C TRP A 31 5.49 -12.20 -23.79
N SER A 32 4.93 -11.43 -24.73
CA SER A 32 3.52 -11.05 -24.70
C SER A 32 2.59 -12.27 -24.77
N ILE A 33 2.89 -13.22 -25.68
CA ILE A 33 2.16 -14.48 -25.77
C ILE A 33 2.23 -15.28 -24.46
N TRP A 34 3.39 -15.30 -23.79
CA TRP A 34 3.56 -15.98 -22.50
C TRP A 34 2.73 -15.34 -21.38
N ILE A 35 2.71 -14.00 -21.28
CA ILE A 35 1.88 -13.28 -20.31
C ILE A 35 0.41 -13.61 -20.52
N HIS A 36 -0.09 -13.50 -21.76
CA HIS A 36 -1.50 -13.71 -22.04
C HIS A 36 -1.93 -15.18 -21.92
N ARG A 37 -1.04 -16.13 -22.22
CA ARG A 37 -1.26 -17.54 -21.89
C ARG A 37 -1.38 -17.73 -20.37
N SER A 38 -0.51 -17.09 -19.59
CA SER A 38 -0.55 -17.19 -18.13
C SER A 38 -1.85 -16.59 -17.58
N ASP A 39 -2.25 -15.42 -18.05
CA ASP A 39 -3.51 -14.78 -17.66
C ASP A 39 -4.74 -15.66 -17.98
N ARG A 40 -4.73 -16.32 -19.15
CA ARG A 40 -5.77 -17.31 -19.49
C ARG A 40 -5.78 -18.52 -18.55
N LEU A 41 -4.61 -19.02 -18.14
CA LEU A 41 -4.49 -20.18 -17.25
C LEU A 41 -4.88 -19.87 -15.80
N TRP A 42 -4.55 -18.68 -15.30
CA TRP A 42 -4.67 -18.34 -13.88
C TRP A 42 -5.89 -17.47 -13.56
N ASN A 43 -6.33 -16.64 -14.51
CA ASN A 43 -7.41 -15.66 -14.31
C ASN A 43 -8.62 -15.90 -15.24
N ASN A 44 -8.62 -17.01 -15.98
CA ASN A 44 -9.67 -17.39 -16.94
C ASN A 44 -9.91 -16.33 -18.05
N GLY A 45 -8.91 -15.49 -18.34
CA GLY A 45 -8.96 -14.45 -19.36
C GLY A 45 -9.06 -15.03 -20.78
N SER A 46 -9.81 -14.38 -21.67
CA SER A 46 -9.92 -14.76 -23.09
C SER A 46 -9.46 -13.60 -23.97
N MET A 47 -8.31 -13.74 -24.62
CA MET A 47 -7.80 -12.75 -25.55
C MET A 47 -7.31 -13.41 -26.86
N PRO A 48 -7.69 -12.90 -28.04
CA PRO A 48 -7.21 -13.41 -29.31
C PRO A 48 -5.68 -13.28 -29.48
N SER A 49 -5.04 -14.27 -30.11
CA SER A 49 -3.59 -14.32 -30.29
C SER A 49 -3.02 -13.11 -31.05
N HIS A 50 -3.76 -12.58 -32.04
CA HIS A 50 -3.33 -11.40 -32.79
C HIS A 50 -3.28 -10.12 -31.93
N ILE A 51 -4.14 -10.00 -30.91
CA ILE A 51 -4.11 -8.89 -29.94
C ILE A 51 -2.85 -9.02 -29.05
N ALA A 52 -2.51 -10.24 -28.60
CA ALA A 52 -1.31 -10.47 -27.80
C ALA A 52 -0.04 -10.05 -28.56
N VAL A 53 0.06 -10.41 -29.84
CA VAL A 53 1.18 -10.00 -30.70
C VAL A 53 1.22 -8.48 -30.84
N LYS A 54 0.06 -7.85 -31.12
CA LYS A 54 -0.04 -6.39 -31.26
C LYS A 54 0.38 -5.65 -29.99
N THR A 55 -0.10 -6.08 -28.82
CA THR A 55 0.27 -5.49 -27.51
C THR A 55 1.77 -5.57 -27.26
N GLY A 56 2.41 -6.69 -27.63
CA GLY A 56 3.86 -6.83 -27.53
C GLY A 56 4.60 -5.86 -28.44
N LEU A 57 4.19 -5.74 -29.69
CA LEU A 57 4.81 -4.81 -30.64
C LEU A 57 4.61 -3.34 -30.25
N ASP A 58 3.42 -2.99 -29.75
CA ASP A 58 3.11 -1.64 -29.26
C ASP A 58 3.97 -1.29 -28.04
N PHE A 59 4.15 -2.24 -27.11
CA PHE A 59 5.08 -2.09 -25.99
C PHE A 59 6.51 -1.83 -26.45
N LEU A 60 7.01 -2.60 -27.42
CA LEU A 60 8.35 -2.42 -27.97
C LEU A 60 8.51 -1.04 -28.62
N ASN A 61 7.51 -0.57 -29.37
CA ASN A 61 7.54 0.76 -29.99
C ASN A 61 7.59 1.88 -28.94
N ILE A 62 6.81 1.77 -27.86
CA ILE A 62 6.82 2.74 -26.75
C ILE A 62 8.18 2.73 -26.06
N TRP A 63 8.73 1.54 -25.78
CA TRP A 63 10.02 1.39 -25.12
C TRP A 63 11.17 1.95 -25.97
N THR A 64 11.22 1.64 -27.27
CA THR A 64 12.23 2.17 -28.21
C THR A 64 12.10 3.70 -28.36
N GLY A 65 10.86 4.21 -28.37
CA GLY A 65 10.58 5.65 -28.37
C GLY A 65 11.05 6.35 -27.09
N ALA A 66 11.03 5.66 -25.94
CA ALA A 66 11.54 6.20 -24.68
C ALA A 66 13.08 6.18 -24.59
N GLN A 67 13.75 5.26 -25.31
CA GLN A 67 15.21 5.12 -25.33
C GLN A 67 15.90 6.04 -26.34
N THR A 68 15.19 6.51 -27.37
CA THR A 68 15.72 7.48 -28.32
C THR A 68 15.84 8.86 -27.66
N LYS A 69 17.03 9.14 -27.11
CA LYS A 69 17.42 10.49 -26.65
C LYS A 69 17.20 11.48 -27.78
N SER A 70 16.16 12.29 -27.66
CA SER A 70 15.99 13.48 -28.51
C SER A 70 17.06 14.50 -28.12
N THR A 71 18.19 14.48 -28.81
CA THR A 71 19.03 15.66 -29.00
C THR A 71 18.27 16.63 -29.91
N THR A 72 17.41 17.45 -29.31
CA THR A 72 16.89 18.66 -29.95
C THR A 72 17.28 19.85 -29.07
N PRO A 73 17.86 20.92 -29.64
CA PRO A 73 18.27 22.09 -28.85
C PRO A 73 17.05 22.68 -28.16
N SER A 74 17.24 23.17 -26.93
CA SER A 74 16.22 23.83 -26.12
C SER A 74 15.54 24.96 -26.91
N ARG A 75 14.41 24.66 -27.54
CA ARG A 75 13.38 25.67 -27.78
C ARG A 75 12.69 25.87 -26.44
N GLN A 76 12.75 27.10 -25.93
CA GLN A 76 11.85 27.56 -24.89
C GLN A 76 10.42 27.20 -25.31
N HIS A 77 9.85 26.17 -24.70
CA HIS A 77 8.42 25.95 -24.76
C HIS A 77 7.79 27.08 -23.96
N SER A 78 7.16 28.02 -24.67
CA SER A 78 6.18 28.90 -24.07
C SER A 78 5.09 28.02 -23.46
N LEU A 79 4.92 28.10 -22.14
CA LEU A 79 3.73 27.62 -21.45
C LEU A 79 2.54 28.39 -22.05
N HIS A 80 1.83 27.78 -23.00
CA HIS A 80 0.55 28.33 -23.44
C HIS A 80 -0.46 28.09 -22.32
N ASN A 81 -0.66 29.12 -21.52
CA ASN A 81 -1.67 29.20 -20.48
C ASN A 81 -3.06 29.32 -21.10
N TRP A 82 -4.06 28.72 -20.46
CA TRP A 82 -5.46 28.90 -20.84
C TRP A 82 -5.85 30.38 -20.71
N GLU A 83 -6.51 30.93 -21.74
CA GLU A 83 -6.97 32.33 -21.77
C GLU A 83 -8.50 32.41 -21.70
N LYS A 84 -9.00 33.39 -20.93
CA LYS A 84 -10.43 33.69 -20.81
C LYS A 84 -11.04 34.03 -22.19
N PRO A 85 -12.28 33.59 -22.51
CA PRO A 85 -12.91 33.97 -23.77
C PRO A 85 -13.09 35.48 -23.93
N PRO A 86 -13.08 35.98 -25.18
CA PRO A 86 -13.43 37.36 -25.49
C PRO A 86 -14.83 37.74 -24.97
N LEU A 87 -15.05 39.04 -24.76
CA LEU A 87 -16.32 39.57 -24.26
C LEU A 87 -17.47 39.17 -25.22
N GLY A 88 -18.51 38.53 -24.69
CA GLY A 88 -19.64 38.04 -25.48
C GLY A 88 -19.43 36.70 -26.19
N PHE A 89 -18.29 36.02 -25.97
CA PHE A 89 -18.04 34.65 -26.46
C PHE A 89 -18.12 33.60 -25.35
N LEU A 90 -18.64 32.43 -25.70
CA LEU A 90 -18.63 31.22 -24.88
C LEU A 90 -17.50 30.30 -25.36
N LYS A 91 -16.72 29.71 -24.47
CA LYS A 91 -15.64 28.78 -24.84
C LYS A 91 -15.98 27.35 -24.40
N CYS A 92 -15.73 26.38 -25.28
CA CYS A 92 -15.98 24.97 -25.06
C CYS A 92 -14.72 24.15 -25.40
N ASN A 93 -14.16 23.38 -24.47
CA ASN A 93 -13.14 22.38 -24.84
C ASN A 93 -13.81 21.02 -25.04
N VAL A 94 -13.36 20.28 -26.05
CA VAL A 94 -13.85 18.93 -26.36
C VAL A 94 -12.69 17.96 -26.49
N ASP A 95 -12.88 16.77 -25.93
CA ASP A 95 -11.95 15.64 -26.03
C ASP A 95 -12.71 14.31 -25.93
N ALA A 96 -12.05 13.24 -26.36
CA ALA A 96 -12.58 11.89 -26.47
C ALA A 96 -11.74 10.87 -25.68
N ALA A 97 -12.38 9.79 -25.23
CA ALA A 97 -11.72 8.66 -24.61
C ALA A 97 -12.29 7.34 -25.15
N ILE A 98 -11.44 6.31 -25.20
CA ILE A 98 -11.79 4.95 -25.64
C ILE A 98 -11.45 3.99 -24.51
N SER A 99 -12.39 3.12 -24.15
CA SER A 99 -12.16 2.05 -23.18
C SER A 99 -12.18 0.70 -23.89
N ASN A 100 -11.19 -0.15 -23.59
CA ASN A 100 -11.20 -1.54 -24.06
C ASN A 100 -12.06 -2.45 -23.16
N ASN A 101 -12.36 -2.01 -21.94
CA ASN A 101 -13.16 -2.76 -20.96
C ASN A 101 -14.67 -2.58 -21.18
N VAL A 102 -15.06 -1.41 -21.71
CA VAL A 102 -16.42 -1.07 -22.09
C VAL A 102 -16.35 -0.81 -23.58
N ALA A 103 -16.85 -1.71 -24.43
CA ALA A 103 -16.78 -1.56 -25.89
C ALA A 103 -17.57 -0.32 -26.36
N GLY A 104 -16.96 0.86 -26.22
CA GLY A 104 -17.64 2.13 -26.30
C GLY A 104 -16.69 3.32 -26.23
N MET A 105 -17.24 4.47 -26.56
CA MET A 105 -16.54 5.74 -26.64
C MET A 105 -17.18 6.73 -25.71
N ALA A 106 -16.38 7.66 -25.21
CA ALA A 106 -16.90 8.75 -24.43
C ALA A 106 -16.31 10.07 -24.89
N TYR A 107 -17.08 11.14 -24.73
CA TYR A 107 -16.58 12.48 -24.93
C TYR A 107 -16.96 13.39 -23.78
N GLY A 108 -16.00 14.28 -23.46
CA GLY A 108 -16.12 15.26 -22.40
C GLY A 108 -16.15 16.65 -22.99
N SER A 109 -17.05 17.50 -22.51
CA SER A 109 -17.01 18.93 -22.85
C SER A 109 -17.38 19.81 -21.66
N TRP A 110 -16.88 21.03 -21.66
CA TRP A 110 -17.18 22.02 -20.61
C TRP A 110 -17.32 23.42 -21.19
N PHE A 111 -18.20 24.24 -20.62
CA PHE A 111 -18.50 25.59 -21.12
C PHE A 111 -18.11 26.69 -20.13
N PHE A 112 -17.49 27.76 -20.63
CA PHE A 112 -17.17 28.97 -19.86
C PHE A 112 -17.87 30.21 -20.42
N ALA A 113 -18.58 30.96 -19.57
CA ALA A 113 -19.06 32.31 -19.85
C ALA A 113 -18.61 33.32 -18.77
N GLN A 114 -18.71 34.61 -19.07
CA GLN A 114 -18.12 35.68 -18.25
C GLN A 114 -18.51 35.65 -16.77
N GLY A 115 -17.52 35.91 -15.90
CA GLY A 115 -17.73 36.18 -14.47
C GLY A 115 -17.33 35.07 -13.50
N TRP A 116 -16.52 34.08 -13.93
CA TRP A 116 -16.16 32.88 -13.13
C TRP A 116 -17.35 31.99 -12.78
N HIS A 117 -18.46 32.09 -13.54
CA HIS A 117 -19.64 31.26 -13.38
C HIS A 117 -19.73 30.25 -14.53
N TRP A 118 -19.80 28.97 -14.16
CA TRP A 118 -19.83 27.80 -15.05
C TRP A 118 -21.28 27.48 -15.45
N TYR A 119 -21.51 27.07 -16.69
CA TYR A 119 -22.87 26.85 -17.20
C TYR A 119 -23.24 25.38 -17.41
N CYS A 120 -22.32 24.53 -17.88
CA CYS A 120 -22.58 23.09 -18.04
C CYS A 120 -21.28 22.28 -18.20
N LEU A 121 -21.23 21.10 -17.57
CA LEU A 121 -20.23 20.04 -17.79
C LEU A 121 -20.95 18.84 -18.39
N LEU A 122 -20.40 18.25 -19.44
CA LEU A 122 -21.00 17.11 -20.14
C LEU A 122 -19.99 15.97 -20.24
N ALA A 123 -20.41 14.79 -19.79
CA ALA A 123 -19.71 13.52 -19.95
C ALA A 123 -20.71 12.56 -20.61
N TRP A 124 -20.42 12.08 -21.82
CA TRP A 124 -21.35 11.25 -22.60
C TRP A 124 -20.72 9.90 -22.93
N LEU A 125 -21.51 8.83 -22.92
CA LEU A 125 -21.05 7.46 -23.19
C LEU A 125 -21.84 6.83 -24.35
N LEU A 126 -21.15 6.51 -25.42
CA LEU A 126 -21.63 5.64 -26.49
C LEU A 126 -21.14 4.21 -26.22
N ALA A 127 -21.91 3.43 -25.48
CA ALA A 127 -21.63 2.03 -25.20
C ALA A 127 -22.11 1.10 -26.33
N ASN A 128 -21.49 -0.09 -26.44
CA ASN A 128 -21.82 -1.17 -27.39
C ASN A 128 -21.64 -0.83 -28.87
N THR A 129 -20.57 -0.12 -29.23
CA THR A 129 -20.33 0.26 -30.63
C THR A 129 -19.77 -0.85 -31.51
N GLY A 130 -19.81 -2.12 -31.07
CA GLY A 130 -19.56 -3.36 -31.84
C GLY A 130 -18.24 -3.51 -32.61
N SER A 131 -17.43 -2.45 -32.67
CA SER A 131 -16.28 -2.27 -33.53
C SER A 131 -15.29 -1.32 -32.87
N ALA A 132 -13.99 -1.59 -33.03
CA ALA A 132 -12.92 -0.71 -32.59
C ALA A 132 -12.78 0.40 -33.63
N PHE A 133 -12.93 1.66 -33.22
CA PHE A 133 -12.70 2.79 -34.11
C PHE A 133 -11.34 3.40 -33.83
N GLU A 134 -10.74 4.00 -34.86
CA GLU A 134 -9.52 4.77 -34.69
C GLU A 134 -9.76 6.01 -33.82
N PRO A 135 -8.78 6.42 -32.98
CA PRO A 135 -8.88 7.61 -32.11
C PRO A 135 -9.39 8.87 -32.82
N ARG A 136 -9.00 9.07 -34.08
CA ARG A 136 -9.42 10.24 -34.88
C ARG A 136 -10.91 10.27 -35.17
N MET A 137 -11.51 9.10 -35.42
CA MET A 137 -12.95 8.99 -35.62
C MET A 137 -13.70 9.31 -34.33
N VAL A 138 -13.15 8.92 -33.18
CA VAL A 138 -13.75 9.19 -31.87
C VAL A 138 -13.70 10.68 -31.53
N GLU A 139 -12.57 11.34 -31.79
CA GLU A 139 -12.44 12.78 -31.67
C GLU A 139 -13.40 13.52 -32.62
N ALA A 140 -13.60 13.02 -33.84
CA ALA A 140 -14.55 13.59 -34.80
C ALA A 140 -16.01 13.46 -34.33
N LEU A 141 -16.40 12.29 -33.82
CA LEU A 141 -17.74 12.05 -33.28
C LEU A 141 -18.01 12.88 -32.01
N ALA A 142 -17.00 13.02 -31.15
CA ALA A 142 -17.06 13.88 -29.97
C ALA A 142 -17.37 15.34 -30.36
N LEU A 143 -16.68 15.85 -31.39
CA LEU A 143 -16.90 17.20 -31.89
C LEU A 143 -18.31 17.36 -32.50
N THR A 144 -18.79 16.39 -33.28
CA THR A 144 -20.16 16.40 -33.84
C THR A 144 -21.22 16.47 -32.73
N GLY A 145 -21.10 15.62 -31.70
CA GLY A 145 -22.06 15.62 -30.58
C GLY A 145 -22.10 16.94 -29.81
N VAL A 146 -20.95 17.59 -29.62
CA VAL A 146 -20.89 18.94 -29.03
C VAL A 146 -21.55 19.99 -29.93
N LEU A 147 -21.30 19.95 -31.24
CA LEU A 147 -21.88 20.89 -32.20
C LEU A 147 -23.41 20.76 -32.31
N GLU A 148 -23.95 19.54 -32.35
CA GLU A 148 -25.41 19.31 -32.35
C GLU A 148 -26.08 19.86 -31.10
N LYS A 149 -25.44 19.67 -29.94
CA LYS A 149 -25.94 20.17 -28.67
C LYS A 149 -25.89 21.69 -28.59
N LEU A 150 -24.83 22.31 -29.10
CA LEU A 150 -24.71 23.76 -29.22
C LEU A 150 -25.78 24.34 -30.16
N HIS A 151 -26.07 23.65 -31.27
CA HIS A 151 -27.11 24.06 -32.22
C HIS A 151 -28.52 24.03 -31.60
N THR A 152 -28.81 23.04 -30.74
CA THR A 152 -30.11 22.89 -30.06
C THR A 152 -30.28 23.80 -28.84
N SER A 153 -29.20 24.29 -28.24
CA SER A 153 -29.25 25.13 -27.02
C SER A 153 -29.30 26.65 -27.29
N GLY A 154 -29.24 27.08 -28.57
CA GLY A 154 -29.48 28.47 -28.96
C GLY A 154 -28.38 29.46 -28.56
N PHE A 155 -27.20 28.98 -28.18
CA PHE A 155 -26.06 29.82 -27.83
C PHE A 155 -25.45 30.46 -29.09
N ASN A 156 -25.12 31.75 -29.00
CA ASN A 156 -24.40 32.49 -30.03
C ASN A 156 -22.97 32.82 -29.57
N ASN A 157 -22.06 32.97 -30.52
CA ASN A 157 -20.64 33.35 -30.35
C ASN A 157 -19.85 32.31 -29.54
N ILE A 158 -19.67 31.11 -30.10
CA ILE A 158 -19.01 30.00 -29.42
C ILE A 158 -17.63 29.72 -30.02
N ILE A 159 -16.64 29.48 -29.18
CA ILE A 159 -15.30 28.99 -29.53
C ILE A 159 -15.17 27.56 -29.02
N VAL A 160 -15.09 26.59 -29.93
CA VAL A 160 -14.81 25.19 -29.60
C VAL A 160 -13.32 24.93 -29.76
N GLU A 161 -12.68 24.39 -28.73
CA GLU A 161 -11.25 24.13 -28.64
C GLU A 161 -11.01 22.61 -28.60
N SER A 162 -10.13 22.12 -29.48
CA SER A 162 -9.72 20.72 -29.55
C SER A 162 -8.21 20.62 -29.75
N ASP A 163 -7.59 19.59 -29.19
CA ASP A 163 -6.16 19.28 -29.38
C ASP A 163 -5.91 18.37 -30.61
N ALA A 164 -6.97 17.94 -31.28
CA ALA A 164 -6.94 17.18 -32.52
C ALA A 164 -6.61 18.08 -33.74
N LYS A 165 -5.33 18.47 -33.90
CA LYS A 165 -4.90 19.38 -34.99
C LYS A 165 -5.37 18.96 -36.38
N ALA A 166 -5.26 17.67 -36.70
CA ALA A 166 -5.65 17.13 -38.00
C ALA A 166 -7.17 17.28 -38.27
N LEU A 167 -8.00 17.17 -37.22
CA LEU A 167 -9.44 17.37 -37.29
C LEU A 167 -9.78 18.85 -37.53
N VAL A 168 -9.17 19.75 -36.76
CA VAL A 168 -9.37 21.20 -36.87
C VAL A 168 -8.94 21.72 -38.24
N ASP A 169 -7.75 21.33 -38.71
CA ASP A 169 -7.24 21.68 -40.04
C ASP A 169 -8.14 21.08 -41.14
N GLY A 170 -8.62 19.85 -40.93
CA GLY A 170 -9.56 19.17 -41.80
C GLY A 170 -10.87 19.93 -41.96
N ILE A 171 -11.46 20.45 -40.88
CA ILE A 171 -12.69 21.25 -40.95
C ILE A 171 -12.46 22.57 -41.68
N ALA A 172 -11.33 23.24 -41.43
CA ALA A 172 -11.00 24.54 -42.03
C ALA A 172 -10.65 24.47 -43.54
N SER A 173 -10.29 23.29 -44.05
CA SER A 173 -9.92 23.11 -45.46
C SER A 173 -11.13 23.18 -46.40
N THR A 174 -11.08 24.08 -47.39
CA THR A 174 -12.09 24.17 -48.47
C THR A 174 -11.90 23.14 -49.59
N LYS A 175 -10.81 22.35 -49.55
CA LYS A 175 -10.55 21.29 -50.54
C LYS A 175 -11.14 19.96 -50.04
N LEU A 176 -12.21 19.51 -50.69
CA LEU A 176 -12.60 18.10 -50.65
C LEU A 176 -11.50 17.29 -51.37
N ALA A 177 -11.06 16.20 -50.74
CA ALA A 177 -10.06 15.20 -51.19
C ALA A 177 -8.58 15.46 -50.82
N HIS A 178 -8.16 14.88 -49.69
CA HIS A 178 -6.88 14.18 -49.60
C HIS A 178 -7.16 12.69 -49.32
N PRO A 179 -6.47 11.73 -49.95
CA PRO A 179 -6.75 10.29 -49.81
C PRO A 179 -6.65 9.74 -48.38
N ASP A 180 -5.94 10.43 -47.48
CA ASP A 180 -5.79 10.04 -46.06
C ASP A 180 -7.02 10.36 -45.18
N ILE A 181 -8.08 10.98 -45.73
CA ILE A 181 -9.25 11.44 -44.97
C ILE A 181 -10.46 10.50 -45.17
N PHE A 182 -10.29 9.34 -45.82
CA PHE A 182 -11.41 8.47 -46.18
C PHE A 182 -12.17 7.89 -44.97
N GLU A 183 -11.55 7.80 -43.79
CA GLU A 183 -12.24 7.26 -42.61
C GLU A 183 -13.24 8.27 -42.01
N CYS A 184 -12.88 9.55 -41.86
CA CYS A 184 -13.72 10.55 -41.15
C CYS A 184 -14.47 11.53 -42.08
N GLY A 185 -14.37 11.37 -43.40
CA GLY A 185 -14.82 12.37 -44.38
C GLY A 185 -16.29 12.80 -44.27
N LEU A 186 -17.20 11.84 -44.01
CA LEU A 186 -18.63 12.14 -43.82
C LEU A 186 -18.91 12.87 -42.51
N VAL A 187 -18.24 12.48 -41.41
CA VAL A 187 -18.38 13.13 -40.09
C VAL A 187 -17.85 14.57 -40.13
N LEU A 188 -16.74 14.80 -40.85
CA LEU A 188 -16.22 16.14 -41.11
C LEU A 188 -17.19 17.00 -41.93
N GLN A 189 -17.90 16.41 -42.89
CA GLN A 189 -18.92 17.10 -43.67
C GLN A 189 -20.13 17.49 -42.80
N ASP A 190 -20.54 16.62 -41.87
CA ASP A 190 -21.59 16.93 -40.90
C ASP A 190 -21.18 18.04 -39.93
N CYS A 191 -19.95 18.00 -39.40
CA CYS A 191 -19.39 19.09 -38.60
C CYS A 191 -19.45 20.43 -39.36
N ARG A 192 -19.02 20.46 -40.63
CA ARG A 192 -19.09 21.68 -41.46
C ARG A 192 -20.52 22.16 -41.67
N ARG A 193 -21.48 21.26 -41.94
CA ARG A 193 -22.90 21.61 -42.09
C ARG A 193 -23.47 22.24 -40.82
N LEU A 194 -23.11 21.73 -39.64
CA LEU A 194 -23.53 22.27 -38.35
C LEU A 194 -22.90 23.65 -38.06
N ILE A 195 -21.65 23.85 -38.47
CA ILE A 195 -20.94 25.13 -38.35
C ILE A 195 -21.54 26.15 -39.32
N ASP A 196 -21.73 25.81 -40.60
CA ASP A 196 -22.29 26.70 -41.62
C ASP A 196 -23.76 27.08 -41.30
N GLY A 197 -24.49 26.19 -40.63
CA GLY A 197 -25.83 26.46 -40.11
C GLY A 197 -25.89 27.40 -38.90
N SER A 198 -24.75 27.80 -38.34
CA SER A 198 -24.66 28.71 -37.19
C SER A 198 -23.57 29.76 -37.41
N ALA A 199 -23.95 30.99 -37.74
CA ALA A 199 -23.05 32.09 -38.11
C ALA A 199 -22.07 32.55 -36.99
N THR A 200 -22.00 31.83 -35.87
CA THR A 200 -21.31 32.28 -34.66
C THR A 200 -20.43 31.22 -33.97
N ILE A 201 -20.22 30.04 -34.56
CA ILE A 201 -19.32 29.00 -34.02
C ILE A 201 -17.95 29.06 -34.70
N LYS A 202 -16.87 29.05 -33.91
CA LYS A 202 -15.47 28.94 -34.37
C LYS A 202 -14.80 27.73 -33.73
N ILE A 203 -14.02 26.99 -34.51
CA ILE A 203 -13.23 25.85 -34.01
C ILE A 203 -11.75 26.22 -34.04
N VAL A 204 -11.04 25.98 -32.94
CA VAL A 204 -9.65 26.38 -32.76
C VAL A 204 -8.85 25.20 -32.22
N HIS A 205 -7.63 25.03 -32.74
CA HIS A 205 -6.69 24.05 -32.23
C HIS A 205 -5.96 24.59 -30.99
N VAL A 206 -5.89 23.80 -29.93
CA VAL A 206 -5.18 24.11 -28.68
C VAL A 206 -4.21 23.01 -28.29
N SER A 207 -3.29 23.27 -27.36
CA SER A 207 -2.39 22.23 -26.85
C SER A 207 -3.15 21.17 -26.05
N ARG A 208 -2.66 19.93 -26.01
CA ARG A 208 -3.23 18.84 -25.18
C ARG A 208 -3.48 19.25 -23.72
N ASN A 209 -2.56 20.02 -23.15
CA ASN A 209 -2.67 20.52 -21.76
C ASN A 209 -3.91 21.43 -21.55
N ALA A 210 -4.41 22.08 -22.59
CA ALA A 210 -5.62 22.91 -22.52
C ALA A 210 -6.91 22.06 -22.52
N CYS A 211 -6.87 20.86 -23.11
CA CYS A 211 -8.01 19.92 -23.16
C CYS A 211 -8.05 18.93 -21.99
N SER A 212 -7.13 18.97 -21.03
CA SER A 212 -7.02 17.97 -19.95
C SER A 212 -8.29 17.75 -19.13
N ILE A 213 -9.16 18.77 -19.01
CA ILE A 213 -10.45 18.65 -18.32
C ILE A 213 -11.48 17.91 -19.16
N ALA A 214 -11.54 18.22 -20.46
CA ALA A 214 -12.37 17.48 -21.39
C ALA A 214 -11.94 16.01 -21.45
N HIS A 215 -10.63 15.75 -21.41
CA HIS A 215 -10.06 14.41 -21.32
C HIS A 215 -10.53 13.65 -20.07
N PHE A 216 -10.44 14.31 -18.91
CA PHE A 216 -10.84 13.73 -17.64
C PHE A 216 -12.35 13.43 -17.61
N LEU A 217 -13.17 14.36 -18.10
CA LEU A 217 -14.62 14.17 -18.24
C LEU A 217 -14.97 13.00 -19.17
N ALA A 218 -14.25 12.85 -20.30
CA ALA A 218 -14.45 11.74 -21.22
C ALA A 218 -14.15 10.38 -20.54
N ASN A 219 -13.10 10.29 -19.73
CA ASN A 219 -12.78 9.05 -19.02
C ASN A 219 -13.79 8.73 -17.90
N LEU A 220 -14.26 9.76 -17.18
CA LEU A 220 -15.30 9.62 -16.15
C LEU A 220 -16.61 9.03 -16.66
N SER A 221 -16.96 9.26 -17.93
CA SER A 221 -18.16 8.65 -18.53
C SER A 221 -18.15 7.12 -18.47
N PHE A 222 -16.96 6.50 -18.52
CA PHE A 222 -16.85 5.04 -18.38
C PHE A 222 -17.15 4.57 -16.96
N ASP A 223 -16.84 5.36 -15.94
CA ASP A 223 -17.13 4.99 -14.55
C ASP A 223 -18.63 5.09 -14.24
N PHE A 224 -19.33 6.07 -14.83
CA PHE A 224 -20.77 6.27 -14.60
C PHE A 224 -21.68 5.38 -15.45
N MET A 225 -21.16 4.73 -16.50
CA MET A 225 -21.93 3.89 -17.45
C MET A 225 -23.19 4.57 -17.99
N SER A 226 -23.22 5.91 -18.04
CA SER A 226 -24.38 6.73 -18.39
C SER A 226 -23.96 8.15 -18.73
N ASP A 227 -24.86 8.86 -19.42
CA ASP A 227 -24.69 10.27 -19.74
C ASP A 227 -24.88 11.14 -18.51
N VAL A 228 -23.88 11.94 -18.17
CA VAL A 228 -23.93 12.83 -17.01
C VAL A 228 -23.77 14.28 -17.44
N SER A 229 -24.68 15.12 -16.94
CA SER A 229 -24.60 16.56 -17.11
C SER A 229 -24.71 17.25 -15.76
N TRP A 230 -23.86 18.24 -15.53
CA TRP A 230 -23.89 19.03 -14.30
C TRP A 230 -24.18 20.49 -14.63
N SER A 231 -25.17 21.07 -13.95
CA SER A 231 -25.51 22.50 -14.02
C SER A 231 -24.62 23.37 -13.12
N HIS A 232 -23.83 22.75 -12.24
CA HIS A 232 -22.89 23.40 -11.31
C HIS A 232 -21.63 22.53 -11.20
N THR A 233 -20.47 23.13 -10.92
CA THR A 233 -19.21 22.39 -10.78
C THR A 233 -19.25 21.44 -9.57
N PRO A 234 -19.12 20.12 -9.78
CA PRO A 234 -18.99 19.16 -8.69
C PRO A 234 -17.69 19.38 -7.91
N ASP A 235 -17.72 19.16 -6.59
CA ASP A 235 -16.57 19.39 -5.71
C ASP A 235 -15.32 18.59 -6.12
N PHE A 236 -15.49 17.41 -6.73
CA PHE A 236 -14.38 16.59 -7.24
C PHE A 236 -13.67 17.21 -8.46
N LEU A 237 -14.36 18.06 -9.24
CA LEU A 237 -13.79 18.79 -10.37
C LEU A 237 -13.18 20.13 -9.96
N CYS A 238 -13.56 20.69 -8.80
CA CYS A 238 -12.99 21.94 -8.29
C CYS A 238 -11.46 21.90 -8.20
N THR A 239 -10.87 20.76 -7.82
CA THR A 239 -9.42 20.56 -7.72
C THR A 239 -8.73 20.60 -9.09
N VAL A 240 -9.33 19.99 -10.11
CA VAL A 240 -8.80 19.95 -11.49
C VAL A 240 -8.90 21.34 -12.14
N LEU A 241 -10.03 22.03 -11.95
CA LEU A 241 -10.27 23.38 -12.46
C LEU A 241 -9.38 24.43 -11.77
N SER A 242 -9.11 24.26 -10.47
CA SER A 242 -8.20 25.12 -9.71
C SER A 242 -6.74 24.98 -10.14
N ALA A 243 -6.33 23.77 -10.57
CA ALA A 243 -4.96 23.51 -11.03
C ALA A 243 -4.63 24.21 -12.36
N GLN A 244 -5.60 24.36 -13.27
CA GLN A 244 -5.40 25.10 -14.53
C GLN A 244 -5.51 26.64 -14.38
N ALA A 245 -6.31 27.13 -13.43
CA ALA A 245 -6.50 28.57 -13.20
C ALA A 245 -5.31 29.29 -12.50
N LEU A 246 -4.34 28.55 -11.97
CA LEU A 246 -3.23 29.07 -11.14
C LEU A 246 -1.96 29.49 -11.92
N SER A 247 -2.04 29.65 -13.24
CA SER A 247 -0.87 29.97 -14.08
C SER A 247 -0.59 31.47 -14.29
N GLN A 248 -1.04 32.37 -13.40
CA GLN A 248 -0.55 33.76 -13.36
C GLN A 248 -0.09 34.22 -11.96
N PRO A 249 0.97 35.06 -11.89
CA PRO A 249 1.48 35.57 -10.63
C PRO A 249 0.71 36.84 -10.21
N ALA A 250 -0.16 36.74 -9.21
CA ALA A 250 -0.59 37.93 -8.46
C ALA A 250 -1.19 37.58 -7.09
N ASN A 251 -0.46 37.99 -6.04
CA ASN A 251 -0.94 38.55 -4.77
C ASN A 251 -2.31 38.08 -4.25
N CYS A 252 -2.34 37.00 -3.48
CA CYS A 252 -3.37 36.77 -2.47
C CYS A 252 -2.81 35.92 -1.32
N SER A 253 -2.41 36.58 -0.24
CA SER A 253 -1.80 36.02 0.97
C SER A 253 -2.80 35.31 1.91
N SER A 254 -3.83 34.63 1.39
CA SER A 254 -4.87 34.03 2.25
C SER A 254 -5.47 32.69 1.78
N ARG A 255 -4.91 32.02 0.76
CA ARG A 255 -5.46 30.74 0.25
C ARG A 255 -4.51 29.54 0.25
N SER A 256 -3.28 29.68 0.72
CA SER A 256 -2.31 28.58 0.78
C SER A 256 -2.58 27.54 1.88
N SER A 257 -3.51 27.79 2.82
CA SER A 257 -3.83 26.86 3.92
C SER A 257 -4.90 25.82 3.59
N VAL A 258 -5.56 25.88 2.43
CA VAL A 258 -6.70 25.00 2.11
C VAL A 258 -6.31 23.83 1.20
N MET A 259 -5.34 23.99 0.29
CA MET A 259 -4.97 22.94 -0.67
C MET A 259 -3.93 21.93 -0.17
N ALA A 260 -3.12 22.27 0.85
CA ALA A 260 -2.28 21.29 1.54
C ALA A 260 -3.14 20.24 2.27
N GLY A 261 -4.32 20.63 2.75
CA GLY A 261 -5.27 19.73 3.40
C GLY A 261 -5.85 18.69 2.45
N ALA A 262 -6.27 19.04 1.23
CA ALA A 262 -7.04 18.11 0.39
C ALA A 262 -6.29 16.83 -0.02
N ARG A 263 -4.98 16.91 -0.32
CA ARG A 263 -4.15 15.72 -0.66
C ARG A 263 -3.77 14.89 0.57
N GLU A 264 -3.48 15.54 1.70
CA GLU A 264 -3.26 14.84 2.97
C GLU A 264 -4.52 14.11 3.42
N ILE A 265 -5.71 14.62 3.07
CA ILE A 265 -6.95 14.02 3.52
C ILE A 265 -7.42 12.83 2.66
N THR A 266 -7.21 12.81 1.34
CA THR A 266 -7.53 11.59 0.56
C THR A 266 -6.68 10.40 1.00
N ALA A 267 -5.37 10.63 1.23
CA ALA A 267 -4.47 9.63 1.80
C ALA A 267 -4.87 9.24 3.25
N ALA A 268 -5.42 10.19 4.03
CA ALA A 268 -5.94 9.91 5.35
C ALA A 268 -7.20 9.03 5.32
N THR A 269 -8.11 9.26 4.38
CA THR A 269 -9.31 8.43 4.17
C THR A 269 -8.90 7.02 3.74
N GLU A 270 -7.98 6.87 2.79
CA GLU A 270 -7.43 5.57 2.37
C GLU A 270 -6.70 4.84 3.52
N PHE A 271 -5.92 5.55 4.33
CA PHE A 271 -5.25 5.00 5.53
C PHE A 271 -6.26 4.53 6.60
N LEU A 272 -7.34 5.28 6.82
CA LEU A 272 -8.38 4.94 7.78
C LEU A 272 -9.21 3.71 7.32
N LEU A 273 -9.38 3.54 6.00
CA LEU A 273 -10.18 2.48 5.37
C LEU A 273 -9.35 1.21 5.04
N GLY A 274 -8.02 1.29 5.00
CA GLY A 274 -7.10 0.22 4.59
C GLY A 274 -7.03 -1.05 5.48
N ASN A 275 -7.01 -2.19 4.78
CA ASN A 275 -6.77 -3.61 5.12
C ASN A 275 -7.37 -4.25 6.41
N ASN A 276 -8.54 -4.85 6.19
CA ASN A 276 -9.01 -6.19 6.60
C ASN A 276 -8.81 -6.69 8.05
N ARG A 277 -9.88 -6.58 8.85
CA ARG A 277 -10.35 -7.62 9.80
C ARG A 277 -11.80 -7.35 10.24
N LYS A 278 -12.57 -8.44 10.38
CA LYS A 278 -14.03 -8.54 10.20
C LYS A 278 -14.79 -8.75 11.51
N THR A 279 -15.99 -8.18 11.63
CA THR A 279 -17.01 -8.63 12.59
C THR A 279 -17.66 -9.90 12.00
N LEU A 280 -17.54 -11.06 12.64
CA LEU A 280 -18.03 -12.34 12.10
C LEU A 280 -19.48 -12.62 12.55
N TYR A 281 -20.29 -13.16 11.63
CA TYR A 281 -21.64 -13.64 11.89
C TYR A 281 -21.78 -15.09 11.44
N ALA A 282 -22.33 -15.96 12.28
CA ALA A 282 -22.56 -17.35 11.92
C ALA A 282 -24.04 -17.72 12.08
N GLN A 283 -24.66 -18.27 11.03
CA GLN A 283 -26.04 -18.77 11.01
C GLN A 283 -26.03 -20.29 11.23
N ARG A 284 -26.81 -20.81 12.20
CA ARG A 284 -26.90 -22.26 12.52
C ARG A 284 -28.30 -22.84 12.29
N ASP A 285 -28.34 -24.05 11.73
CA ASP A 285 -29.54 -24.88 11.65
C ASP A 285 -29.59 -25.93 12.78
N LEU A 286 -30.79 -26.09 13.36
CA LEU A 286 -31.26 -27.05 14.40
C LEU A 286 -31.42 -26.52 15.84
N PRO A 287 -32.49 -26.94 16.55
CA PRO A 287 -32.71 -26.65 17.97
C PRO A 287 -32.08 -27.73 18.85
N ILE A 288 -31.18 -27.38 19.79
CA ILE A 288 -30.67 -28.34 20.77
C ILE A 288 -30.70 -27.80 22.22
N ASN A 289 -31.15 -28.71 23.06
CA ASN A 289 -31.27 -28.73 24.51
C ASN A 289 -30.04 -28.26 25.31
N ARG A 290 -30.34 -27.77 26.51
CA ARG A 290 -29.40 -27.32 27.55
C ARG A 290 -28.49 -28.47 28.02
N ARG A 291 -27.18 -28.35 27.76
CA ARG A 291 -26.04 -28.63 28.67
C ARG A 291 -24.78 -28.81 27.82
N ASN A 292 -23.99 -27.74 27.71
CA ASN A 292 -22.52 -27.75 27.66
C ASN A 292 -22.07 -26.28 27.63
N GLN A 293 -21.50 -25.84 28.76
CA GLN A 293 -21.01 -24.48 28.98
C GLN A 293 -19.63 -24.32 28.34
N LEU A 294 -19.51 -23.34 27.44
CA LEU A 294 -18.27 -22.62 27.15
C LEU A 294 -18.53 -21.17 27.54
N LEU A 295 -17.69 -20.64 28.43
CA LEU A 295 -17.79 -19.30 29.00
C LEU A 295 -17.60 -18.22 27.93
N LEU A 296 -18.70 -17.61 27.50
CA LEU A 296 -18.73 -16.31 26.83
C LEU A 296 -19.75 -15.42 27.57
N GLY A 297 -19.30 -14.23 27.96
CA GLY A 297 -20.10 -13.27 28.73
C GLY A 297 -21.35 -12.83 27.96
N MET A 298 -22.52 -13.20 28.46
CA MET A 298 -23.81 -12.67 28.01
C MET A 298 -24.21 -11.45 28.84
N LEU A 299 -24.49 -10.33 28.18
CA LEU A 299 -25.34 -9.27 28.72
C LEU A 299 -26.78 -9.53 28.24
N ARG A 300 -27.66 -10.00 29.14
CA ARG A 300 -29.12 -10.03 28.92
C ARG A 300 -29.78 -8.86 29.65
N GLY A 301 -30.68 -8.18 28.94
CA GLY A 301 -31.50 -7.07 29.44
C GLY A 301 -32.71 -7.50 30.28
N HIS A 302 -32.95 -6.66 31.29
CA HIS A 302 -34.12 -6.35 32.14
C HIS A 302 -35.42 -7.19 32.15
N ARG A 303 -35.95 -7.37 33.38
CA ARG A 303 -37.30 -6.91 33.81
C ARG A 303 -37.32 -6.52 35.32
N PRO A 304 -38.24 -5.64 35.78
CA PRO A 304 -38.28 -5.07 37.13
C PRO A 304 -39.33 -5.72 38.04
N ALA A 305 -39.12 -5.72 39.36
CA ALA A 305 -40.19 -5.78 40.37
C ALA A 305 -39.69 -5.39 41.78
N PHE A 306 -40.32 -4.33 42.33
CA PHE A 306 -40.69 -4.03 43.72
C PHE A 306 -39.83 -4.46 44.94
N GLY A 307 -39.57 -3.48 45.84
CA GLY A 307 -39.74 -3.68 47.28
C GLY A 307 -38.58 -3.34 48.25
N VAL A 308 -38.65 -2.12 48.84
CA VAL A 308 -38.34 -1.74 50.25
C VAL A 308 -36.95 -2.02 50.89
N SER A 309 -36.27 -0.91 51.27
CA SER A 309 -35.32 -0.64 52.39
C SER A 309 -34.19 -1.64 52.70
N ASN A 310 -32.94 -1.28 52.98
CA ASN A 310 -32.49 -0.22 53.87
C ASN A 310 -30.97 0.06 53.65
N LYS A 311 -30.55 1.26 54.04
CA LYS A 311 -29.26 1.95 53.78
C LYS A 311 -27.98 1.15 54.10
N ARG A 312 -26.98 1.22 53.19
CA ARG A 312 -25.59 1.70 53.44
C ARG A 312 -24.73 1.61 52.16
N SER A 313 -24.81 2.63 51.31
CA SER A 313 -23.68 3.24 50.59
C SER A 313 -24.22 4.28 49.60
N VAL A 314 -23.77 5.52 49.77
CA VAL A 314 -24.04 6.63 48.86
C VAL A 314 -23.08 6.49 47.69
N SER A 315 -23.58 6.00 46.55
CA SER A 315 -22.84 6.09 45.29
C SER A 315 -22.96 7.51 44.75
N LEU A 316 -21.90 8.28 44.92
CA LEU A 316 -21.71 9.59 44.31
C LEU A 316 -21.82 9.46 42.79
N ARG A 317 -22.89 10.03 42.22
CA ARG A 317 -22.96 10.33 40.79
C ARG A 317 -22.03 11.50 40.49
N CYS A 318 -21.09 11.31 39.58
CA CYS A 318 -20.45 12.40 38.84
C CYS A 318 -20.64 12.17 37.33
N ARG A 319 -20.82 13.27 36.61
CA ARG A 319 -21.25 13.43 35.22
C ARG A 319 -20.02 13.90 34.41
N ALA A 320 -19.90 13.41 33.17
CA ALA A 320 -18.82 13.64 32.17
C ALA A 320 -17.53 12.82 32.42
N GLN A 321 -16.94 12.12 31.45
CA GLN A 321 -16.91 12.31 30.00
C GLN A 321 -17.52 11.14 29.22
N SER A 322 -18.10 11.46 28.07
CA SER A 322 -18.97 10.65 27.22
C SER A 322 -18.47 9.23 26.90
N LYS A 323 -19.39 8.26 26.94
CA LYS A 323 -19.25 6.97 26.25
C LYS A 323 -18.74 7.20 24.82
N PRO A 324 -17.85 6.34 24.29
CA PRO A 324 -17.41 6.46 22.91
C PRO A 324 -18.61 6.44 21.97
N LYS A 325 -18.61 7.31 20.97
CA LYS A 325 -19.58 7.22 19.87
C LYS A 325 -19.07 6.18 18.89
N THR A 326 -19.89 5.17 18.61
CA THR A 326 -19.59 4.14 17.62
C THR A 326 -20.14 4.57 16.26
N LEU A 327 -19.29 4.57 15.23
CA LEU A 327 -19.69 4.67 13.83
C LEU A 327 -19.41 3.33 13.16
N VAL A 328 -20.24 2.90 12.22
CA VAL A 328 -20.10 1.61 11.54
C VAL A 328 -20.05 1.79 10.03
N SER A 329 -19.23 1.02 9.32
CA SER A 329 -19.23 0.95 7.86
C SER A 329 -19.53 -0.46 7.32
N ARG A 330 -20.27 -0.58 6.21
CA ARG A 330 -20.47 -1.86 5.51
C ARG A 330 -19.22 -2.23 4.71
N GLY A 331 -18.69 -3.44 4.91
CA GLY A 331 -17.62 -3.97 4.07
C GLY A 331 -18.16 -4.94 3.03
N VAL A 332 -17.69 -4.83 1.79
CA VAL A 332 -17.83 -5.89 0.78
C VAL A 332 -16.97 -7.08 1.19
N THR A 333 -17.53 -8.28 1.06
CA THR A 333 -16.90 -9.55 1.43
C THR A 333 -15.56 -9.73 0.73
N SER A 334 -14.45 -9.62 1.47
CA SER A 334 -13.21 -10.29 1.05
C SER A 334 -13.39 -11.79 1.23
N SER A 335 -12.90 -12.59 0.28
CA SER A 335 -12.72 -14.03 0.41
C SER A 335 -11.91 -14.30 1.68
N VAL A 336 -12.57 -14.78 2.74
CA VAL A 336 -11.86 -15.57 3.74
C VAL A 336 -11.66 -16.91 3.06
N ASP A 337 -10.43 -17.41 2.99
CA ASP A 337 -10.19 -18.80 2.61
C ASP A 337 -11.16 -19.70 3.37
N GLU A 338 -12.04 -20.38 2.65
CA GLU A 338 -13.06 -21.29 3.16
C GLU A 338 -12.45 -22.59 3.71
N GLN A 339 -11.25 -22.54 4.30
CA GLN A 339 -10.66 -23.71 4.93
C GLN A 339 -11.18 -23.84 6.37
N SER A 340 -12.14 -24.75 6.52
CA SER A 340 -12.75 -25.26 7.75
C SER A 340 -13.86 -24.44 8.43
N ILE A 341 -14.73 -23.80 7.65
CA ILE A 341 -16.02 -23.35 8.22
C ILE A 341 -16.84 -24.60 8.55
N SER A 342 -17.15 -24.82 9.82
CA SER A 342 -18.00 -25.95 10.24
C SER A 342 -19.30 -25.93 9.43
N ASN A 343 -19.76 -27.08 8.91
CA ASN A 343 -20.99 -27.26 8.10
C ASN A 343 -22.28 -26.70 8.75
N LYS A 344 -22.20 -26.25 10.01
CA LYS A 344 -23.27 -25.57 10.75
C LYS A 344 -23.32 -24.05 10.53
N ILE A 345 -22.42 -23.45 9.76
CA ILE A 345 -22.40 -21.99 9.51
C ILE A 345 -22.83 -21.74 8.08
N VAL A 346 -24.05 -21.21 7.90
CA VAL A 346 -24.70 -21.08 6.57
C VAL A 346 -24.36 -19.75 5.86
N GLY A 347 -23.80 -18.77 6.58
CA GLY A 347 -23.38 -17.51 5.97
C GLY A 347 -22.68 -16.57 6.95
N LEU A 348 -21.79 -15.73 6.40
CA LEU A 348 -21.00 -14.73 7.10
C LEU A 348 -21.31 -13.33 6.56
N ARG A 349 -21.55 -12.36 7.45
CA ARG A 349 -21.67 -10.93 7.13
C ARG A 349 -20.75 -10.14 8.03
N THR A 350 -20.28 -8.98 7.61
CA THR A 350 -19.30 -8.20 8.36
C THR A 350 -19.54 -6.71 8.23
N GLU A 351 -19.36 -5.96 9.31
CA GLU A 351 -19.31 -4.49 9.33
C GLU A 351 -18.06 -4.05 10.12
N GLN A 352 -17.49 -2.91 9.77
CA GLN A 352 -16.41 -2.30 10.55
C GLN A 352 -17.01 -1.35 11.59
N CYS A 353 -16.40 -1.28 12.77
CA CYS A 353 -16.83 -0.42 13.87
C CYS A 353 -15.68 0.50 14.29
N PHE A 354 -15.91 1.81 14.27
CA PHE A 354 -15.01 2.85 14.76
C PHE A 354 -15.43 3.31 16.15
N ASN A 355 -14.56 3.15 17.14
CA ASN A 355 -14.81 3.62 18.51
C ASN A 355 -14.11 4.97 18.72
N ILE A 356 -14.90 6.03 18.95
CA ILE A 356 -14.41 7.42 18.99
C ILE A 356 -14.51 7.98 20.40
N GLY A 357 -13.36 8.21 21.02
CA GLY A 357 -13.23 8.94 22.29
C GLY A 357 -13.19 10.45 22.04
N ILE A 358 -14.02 11.20 22.77
CA ILE A 358 -14.13 12.66 22.63
C ILE A 358 -14.09 13.30 24.02
N ARG A 359 -13.25 14.32 24.20
CA ARG A 359 -13.09 15.03 25.49
C ARG A 359 -14.25 15.96 25.85
N SER A 360 -14.96 16.46 24.83
CA SER A 360 -16.04 17.45 24.92
C SER A 360 -17.08 17.21 23.82
N GLY A 361 -18.22 17.92 23.85
CA GLY A 361 -19.15 17.88 22.72
C GLY A 361 -18.46 18.25 21.40
N ILE A 362 -18.83 17.59 20.32
CA ILE A 362 -18.38 17.92 18.95
C ILE A 362 -19.50 18.71 18.25
N SER A 363 -19.15 19.82 17.60
CA SER A 363 -20.13 20.62 16.85
C SER A 363 -20.63 19.87 15.62
N SER A 364 -21.81 20.22 15.10
CA SER A 364 -22.37 19.59 13.90
C SER A 364 -21.43 19.70 12.70
N GLN A 365 -20.71 20.82 12.56
CA GLN A 365 -19.72 21.04 11.52
C GLN A 365 -18.53 20.07 11.65
N LYS A 366 -17.96 19.94 12.86
CA LYS A 366 -16.86 19.02 13.13
C LYS A 366 -17.27 17.54 13.03
N LEU A 367 -18.52 17.23 13.37
CA LEU A 367 -19.09 15.90 13.18
C LEU A 367 -19.25 15.57 11.69
N GLY A 368 -19.52 16.58 10.85
CA GLY A 368 -19.50 16.45 9.39
C GLY A 368 -18.10 16.09 8.86
N VAL A 369 -17.05 16.78 9.33
CA VAL A 369 -15.66 16.47 8.99
C VAL A 369 -15.27 15.06 9.44
N LEU A 370 -15.64 14.66 10.66
CA LEU A 370 -15.36 13.32 11.18
C LEU A 370 -16.08 12.22 10.39
N ARG A 371 -17.32 12.45 9.95
CA ARG A 371 -18.03 11.53 9.06
C ARG A 371 -17.35 11.44 7.71
N TRP A 372 -16.92 12.57 7.16
CA TRP A 372 -16.22 12.61 5.88
C TRP A 372 -14.86 11.90 5.91
N LEU A 373 -14.15 11.92 7.05
CA LEU A 373 -12.92 11.14 7.25
C LEU A 373 -13.16 9.63 7.32
N LEU A 374 -14.33 9.19 7.76
CA LEU A 374 -14.65 7.79 8.03
C LEU A 374 -15.57 7.16 6.98
N GLN A 375 -16.12 7.95 6.07
CA GLN A 375 -16.97 7.46 5.00
C GLN A 375 -16.12 6.96 3.84
N GLU A 376 -16.56 5.87 3.21
CA GLU A 376 -16.00 5.39 1.96
C GLU A 376 -16.18 6.49 0.90
N THR A 377 -15.14 6.80 0.14
CA THR A 377 -15.16 7.90 -0.85
C THR A 377 -16.25 7.72 -1.89
N TYR A 378 -16.58 6.48 -2.25
CA TYR A 378 -17.55 6.13 -3.29
C TYR A 378 -18.88 5.56 -2.77
N GLU A 379 -19.01 5.33 -1.45
CA GLU A 379 -20.21 4.73 -0.83
C GLU A 379 -20.55 5.39 0.52
N PRO A 380 -20.84 6.70 0.56
CA PRO A 380 -21.09 7.42 1.82
C PRO A 380 -22.28 6.89 2.62
N GLU A 381 -23.26 6.27 1.96
CA GLU A 381 -24.42 5.59 2.56
C GLU A 381 -24.03 4.37 3.39
N ASN A 382 -22.83 3.83 3.19
CA ASN A 382 -22.34 2.68 3.94
C ASN A 382 -21.81 3.06 5.33
N LEU A 383 -21.74 4.35 5.70
CA LEU A 383 -21.42 4.81 7.06
C LEU A 383 -22.69 5.12 7.88
N GLY A 384 -22.82 4.48 9.05
CA GLY A 384 -23.97 4.62 9.94
C GLY A 384 -23.57 4.92 11.40
N THR A 385 -24.51 5.48 12.16
CA THR A 385 -24.41 5.60 13.63
C THR A 385 -24.98 4.38 14.36
N GLU A 386 -25.63 3.48 13.62
CA GLU A 386 -26.25 2.25 14.12
C GLU A 386 -25.77 1.07 13.29
N SER A 387 -25.62 -0.10 13.93
CA SER A 387 -25.24 -1.35 13.26
C SER A 387 -26.20 -1.68 12.12
N PHE A 388 -25.65 -1.98 10.94
CA PHE A 388 -26.42 -2.45 9.79
C PHE A 388 -26.86 -3.91 9.96
N LEU A 389 -26.20 -4.63 10.87
CA LEU A 389 -26.41 -6.06 11.12
C LEU A 389 -27.47 -6.31 12.21
N GLU A 390 -27.65 -5.37 13.15
CA GLU A 390 -28.73 -5.43 14.14
C GLU A 390 -30.14 -5.28 13.53
N LYS A 391 -30.27 -4.52 12.42
CA LYS A 391 -31.56 -4.38 11.70
C LYS A 391 -32.05 -5.73 11.16
N LYS A 392 -31.17 -6.59 10.67
CA LYS A 392 -31.51 -7.94 10.17
C LYS A 392 -31.78 -8.96 11.27
N MET A 393 -31.19 -8.81 12.46
CA MET A 393 -31.49 -9.71 13.59
C MET A 393 -32.92 -9.53 14.11
N LYS A 394 -33.49 -8.33 13.97
CA LYS A 394 -34.91 -8.07 14.30
C LYS A 394 -35.89 -8.76 13.33
N GLU A 395 -35.42 -9.23 12.18
CA GLU A 395 -36.21 -9.95 11.16
C GLU A 395 -36.28 -11.47 11.42
N GLY A 396 -35.79 -11.96 12.57
CA GLY A 396 -36.07 -13.34 13.04
C GLY A 396 -35.01 -14.40 12.69
N VAL A 397 -33.83 -14.02 12.22
CA VAL A 397 -32.74 -14.95 11.90
C VAL A 397 -31.96 -15.34 13.16
N ASN A 398 -31.74 -16.65 13.36
CA ASN A 398 -30.93 -17.18 14.46
C ASN A 398 -29.43 -16.92 14.20
N ALA A 399 -28.95 -15.73 14.58
CA ALA A 399 -27.61 -15.23 14.30
C ALA A 399 -26.84 -14.87 15.59
N VAL A 400 -25.53 -15.12 15.60
CA VAL A 400 -24.62 -14.70 16.67
C VAL A 400 -23.78 -13.50 16.21
N LYS A 401 -23.83 -12.39 16.95
CA LYS A 401 -22.97 -11.21 16.75
C LYS A 401 -21.66 -11.39 17.51
N VAL A 402 -20.53 -11.32 16.81
CA VAL A 402 -19.21 -11.34 17.42
C VAL A 402 -18.47 -10.07 17.03
N GLU A 403 -18.40 -9.11 17.96
CA GLU A 403 -17.57 -7.91 17.81
C GLU A 403 -16.19 -8.18 18.39
N ALA A 404 -15.16 -8.06 17.56
CA ALA A 404 -13.81 -8.39 17.96
C ALA A 404 -12.95 -7.14 17.98
N GLY A 405 -12.77 -6.51 19.16
CA GLY A 405 -11.43 -5.97 19.47
C GLY A 405 -11.16 -4.92 20.59
N PRO A 406 -10.36 -3.80 20.45
CA PRO A 406 -9.39 -3.54 21.52
C PRO A 406 -10.08 -3.02 22.80
N ARG A 407 -9.42 -3.14 23.94
CA ARG A 407 -10.01 -2.64 25.18
C ARG A 407 -10.07 -1.12 25.07
N LEU A 408 -11.23 -0.55 25.43
CA LEU A 408 -11.47 0.90 25.46
C LEU A 408 -10.57 1.66 26.45
N SER A 409 -9.63 0.98 27.13
CA SER A 409 -8.63 1.57 28.02
C SER A 409 -7.24 1.80 27.39
N PHE A 410 -6.98 1.47 26.12
CA PHE A 410 -5.63 1.55 25.51
C PHE A 410 -5.56 1.89 23.99
N THR A 411 -4.61 2.72 23.49
CA THR A 411 -4.55 3.31 22.12
C THR A 411 -3.61 2.59 21.12
N THR A 412 -4.09 2.08 19.97
CA THR A 412 -3.25 1.41 18.93
C THR A 412 -2.42 2.36 18.05
N ALA A 413 -1.49 1.84 17.25
CA ALA A 413 -0.70 2.63 16.29
C ALA A 413 -1.58 3.22 15.18
N TRP A 414 -2.57 2.42 14.72
CA TRP A 414 -3.64 2.91 13.86
C TRP A 414 -4.38 4.07 14.54
N SER A 415 -4.70 3.93 15.83
CA SER A 415 -5.36 4.99 16.60
C SER A 415 -4.52 6.26 16.73
N ALA A 416 -3.21 6.15 16.93
CA ALA A 416 -2.32 7.30 17.00
C ALA A 416 -2.32 8.09 15.69
N ASN A 417 -2.17 7.41 14.55
CA ASN A 417 -2.22 8.05 13.22
C ASN A 417 -3.61 8.62 12.93
N ALA A 418 -4.66 7.88 13.25
CA ALA A 418 -6.05 8.28 13.06
C ALA A 418 -6.41 9.52 13.89
N VAL A 419 -5.91 9.63 15.12
CA VAL A 419 -6.04 10.82 15.97
C VAL A 419 -5.20 11.97 15.42
N SER A 420 -3.99 11.72 14.93
CA SER A 420 -3.15 12.74 14.27
C SER A 420 -3.84 13.35 13.05
N ILE A 421 -4.45 12.51 12.21
CA ILE A 421 -5.31 12.93 11.09
C ILE A 421 -6.47 13.80 11.60
N CYS A 422 -7.20 13.33 12.62
CA CYS A 422 -8.30 14.09 13.19
C CYS A 422 -7.83 15.48 13.67
N HIS A 423 -6.68 15.56 14.34
CA HIS A 423 -6.12 16.82 14.84
C HIS A 423 -5.70 17.74 13.70
N ALA A 424 -5.06 17.21 12.66
CA ALA A 424 -4.71 17.96 11.45
C ALA A 424 -5.96 18.53 10.74
N CYS A 425 -7.08 17.81 10.78
CA CYS A 425 -8.38 18.29 10.27
C CYS A 425 -9.15 19.19 11.25
N GLY A 426 -8.55 19.65 12.34
CA GLY A 426 -9.17 20.55 13.32
C GLY A 426 -10.10 19.86 14.35
N LEU A 427 -10.12 18.53 14.39
CA LEU A 427 -10.87 17.71 15.34
C LEU A 427 -10.07 17.41 16.61
N THR A 428 -9.51 18.45 17.23
CA THR A 428 -8.69 18.36 18.47
C THR A 428 -9.43 17.74 19.66
N GLU A 429 -10.76 17.66 19.58
CA GLU A 429 -11.63 17.05 20.57
C GLU A 429 -11.60 15.53 20.55
N VAL A 430 -11.22 14.93 19.40
CA VAL A 430 -11.05 13.49 19.26
C VAL A 430 -9.78 13.09 20.01
N THR A 431 -9.96 12.39 21.12
CA THR A 431 -8.86 11.89 21.94
C THR A 431 -8.46 10.48 21.55
N ARG A 432 -9.33 9.76 20.85
CA ARG A 432 -9.10 8.38 20.42
C ARG A 432 -10.00 7.99 19.26
N LEU A 433 -9.46 7.23 18.32
CA LEU A 433 -10.19 6.63 17.21
C LEU A 433 -9.65 5.22 16.98
N GLU A 434 -10.44 4.17 17.16
CA GLU A 434 -9.87 2.83 17.39
C GLU A 434 -10.51 1.65 16.61
N ARG A 435 -9.67 0.67 16.19
CA ARG A 435 -9.97 -0.63 15.54
C ARG A 435 -9.23 -1.76 16.28
N SER A 436 -9.64 -3.03 16.18
CA SER A 436 -9.86 -3.75 17.43
C SER A 436 -9.03 -5.07 17.76
N ARG A 437 -8.22 -5.14 18.88
CA ARG A 437 -7.75 -6.30 19.77
C ARG A 437 -7.04 -5.88 21.12
N SER A 438 -7.02 -6.66 22.22
CA SER A 438 -6.51 -6.29 23.60
C SER A 438 -5.38 -7.15 24.21
N VAL A 439 -4.56 -6.57 25.11
CA VAL A 439 -3.64 -7.22 26.10
C VAL A 439 -3.67 -6.45 27.44
N VAL A 440 -3.37 -7.11 28.57
CA VAL A 440 -3.17 -6.51 29.92
C VAL A 440 -1.72 -6.81 30.34
N PRO A 441 -0.89 -5.83 30.71
CA PRO A 441 0.44 -6.11 31.24
C PRO A 441 0.32 -6.93 32.52
N GLU A 442 1.07 -8.03 32.61
CA GLU A 442 1.12 -8.82 33.83
C GLU A 442 1.84 -8.05 34.94
N GLU A 443 1.44 -8.30 36.18
CA GLU A 443 2.09 -7.72 37.35
C GLU A 443 3.55 -8.19 37.42
N VAL A 444 4.47 -7.26 37.69
CA VAL A 444 5.88 -7.59 37.93
C VAL A 444 5.98 -8.33 39.26
N ARG A 445 6.52 -9.56 39.23
CA ARG A 445 6.67 -10.39 40.44
C ARG A 445 8.14 -10.52 40.79
N TYR A 446 8.43 -10.63 42.09
CA TYR A 446 9.75 -11.03 42.56
C TYR A 446 9.83 -12.56 42.63
N VAL A 447 10.88 -13.12 42.06
CA VAL A 447 11.15 -14.56 42.08
C VAL A 447 12.02 -14.86 43.30
N PRO A 448 11.57 -15.73 44.24
CA PRO A 448 12.22 -15.95 45.54
C PRO A 448 13.50 -16.82 45.46
N VAL A 449 14.51 -16.35 44.73
CA VAL A 449 15.80 -17.03 44.53
C VAL A 449 16.66 -17.00 45.80
N MET A 450 16.54 -15.98 46.65
CA MET A 450 17.25 -15.90 47.93
C MET A 450 16.80 -17.01 48.89
N GLU A 451 15.49 -17.21 48.98
CA GLU A 451 14.87 -18.14 49.91
C GLU A 451 14.82 -19.57 49.36
N ARG A 452 14.50 -19.72 48.08
CA ARG A 452 14.25 -21.04 47.44
C ARG A 452 15.37 -21.47 46.50
N GLY A 453 16.40 -20.63 46.32
CA GLY A 453 17.56 -20.95 45.50
C GLY A 453 17.19 -21.23 44.05
N ARG A 454 17.97 -22.12 43.44
CA ARG A 454 17.84 -22.54 42.05
C ARG A 454 16.44 -23.03 41.66
N LYS A 455 15.72 -23.67 42.58
CA LYS A 455 14.38 -24.22 42.32
C LYS A 455 13.38 -23.14 41.89
N ALA A 456 13.49 -21.92 42.43
CA ALA A 456 12.64 -20.81 42.00
C ALA A 456 12.93 -20.37 40.55
N LEU A 457 14.19 -20.45 40.10
CA LEU A 457 14.56 -20.16 38.72
C LEU A 457 14.12 -21.26 37.75
N GLU A 458 14.16 -22.52 38.16
CA GLU A 458 13.64 -23.64 37.35
C GLU A 458 12.15 -23.51 37.08
N GLU A 459 11.36 -23.18 38.11
CA GLU A 459 9.92 -22.98 38.01
C GLU A 459 9.58 -21.80 37.07
N ILE A 460 10.20 -20.63 37.26
CA ILE A 460 9.91 -19.47 36.41
C ILE A 460 10.44 -19.63 34.98
N ASN A 461 11.54 -20.38 34.78
CA ASN A 461 12.05 -20.72 33.46
C ASN A 461 11.03 -21.52 32.65
N GLN A 462 10.35 -22.48 33.29
CA GLN A 462 9.26 -23.24 32.69
C GLN A 462 8.00 -22.40 32.48
N GLU A 463 7.59 -21.62 33.49
CA GLU A 463 6.39 -20.77 33.44
C GLU A 463 6.46 -19.74 32.29
N MET A 464 7.58 -19.02 32.19
CA MET A 464 7.74 -17.92 31.23
C MET A 464 8.43 -18.33 29.91
N GLY A 465 8.88 -19.58 29.79
CA GLY A 465 9.61 -20.06 28.61
C GLY A 465 10.93 -19.31 28.37
N LEU A 466 11.71 -19.10 29.43
CA LEU A 466 12.95 -18.32 29.37
C LEU A 466 14.04 -19.05 28.57
N ALA A 467 13.99 -20.38 28.55
CA ALA A 467 14.92 -21.30 27.88
C ALA A 467 16.34 -21.28 28.47
N PHE A 468 16.46 -21.09 29.79
CA PHE A 468 17.71 -21.28 30.51
C PHE A 468 18.10 -22.75 30.55
N ASP A 469 19.38 -23.02 30.26
CA ASP A 469 19.97 -24.34 30.44
C ASP A 469 20.56 -24.53 31.85
N GLU A 470 21.22 -25.66 32.07
CA GLU A 470 21.84 -26.02 33.33
C GLU A 470 22.88 -25.00 33.82
N GLN A 471 23.68 -24.47 32.90
CA GLN A 471 24.74 -23.51 33.22
C GLN A 471 24.14 -22.14 33.52
N ASP A 472 23.15 -21.70 32.74
CA ASP A 472 22.38 -20.48 32.99
C ASP A 472 21.75 -20.50 34.39
N LEU A 473 21.04 -21.58 34.74
CA LEU A 473 20.38 -21.71 36.04
C LEU A 473 21.39 -21.65 37.19
N GLN A 474 22.53 -22.31 37.06
CA GLN A 474 23.59 -22.26 38.06
C GLN A 474 24.19 -20.84 38.18
N TYR A 475 24.51 -20.21 37.05
CA TYR A 475 25.11 -18.89 37.02
C TYR A 475 24.17 -17.83 37.60
N TYR A 476 22.92 -17.75 37.15
CA TYR A 476 21.98 -16.75 37.67
C TYR A 476 21.58 -17.01 39.12
N THR A 477 21.55 -18.27 39.58
CA THR A 477 21.37 -18.55 41.01
C THR A 477 22.50 -17.93 41.83
N SER A 478 23.75 -18.13 41.40
CA SER A 478 24.93 -17.61 42.10
C SER A 478 24.94 -16.08 42.05
N LEU A 479 24.70 -15.50 40.88
CA LEU A 479 24.63 -14.05 40.66
C LEU A 479 23.64 -13.36 41.62
N PHE A 480 22.40 -13.86 41.71
CA PHE A 480 21.39 -13.22 42.55
C PHE A 480 21.58 -13.48 44.04
N ARG A 481 22.15 -14.64 44.42
CA ARG A 481 22.34 -14.99 45.84
C ARG A 481 23.63 -14.45 46.45
N GLU A 482 24.72 -14.54 45.71
CA GLU A 482 26.07 -14.32 46.22
C GLU A 482 26.55 -12.89 45.92
N ASP A 483 26.33 -12.43 44.68
CA ASP A 483 26.85 -11.14 44.21
C ASP A 483 25.86 -9.99 44.47
N ILE A 484 24.64 -10.08 43.92
CA ILE A 484 23.63 -9.01 43.99
C ILE A 484 22.86 -9.05 45.33
N LYS A 485 22.72 -10.25 45.93
CA LYS A 485 22.07 -10.48 47.23
C LYS A 485 20.61 -9.99 47.30
N ARG A 486 19.84 -10.21 46.24
CA ARG A 486 18.38 -9.93 46.22
C ARG A 486 17.64 -10.83 45.24
N ASN A 487 16.33 -10.90 45.41
CA ASN A 487 15.44 -11.57 44.45
C ASN A 487 15.37 -10.79 43.13
N PRO A 488 15.47 -11.49 41.97
CA PRO A 488 15.19 -10.88 40.68
C PRO A 488 13.68 -10.68 40.46
N THR A 489 13.34 -9.72 39.61
CA THR A 489 11.99 -9.55 39.09
C THR A 489 11.77 -10.38 37.82
N THR A 490 10.50 -10.65 37.49
CA THR A 490 10.13 -11.31 36.23
C THR A 490 10.60 -10.53 35.00
N VAL A 491 10.65 -9.19 35.08
CA VAL A 491 11.15 -8.33 34.00
C VAL A 491 12.66 -8.50 33.81
N GLU A 492 13.44 -8.52 34.90
CA GLU A 492 14.89 -8.75 34.83
C GLU A 492 15.22 -10.13 34.27
N LEU A 493 14.51 -11.18 34.69
CA LEU A 493 14.73 -12.53 34.17
C LEU A 493 14.34 -12.64 32.71
N PHE A 494 13.26 -11.98 32.28
CA PHE A 494 12.87 -11.96 30.89
C PHE A 494 13.89 -11.21 30.03
N ASP A 495 14.39 -10.07 30.50
CA ASP A 495 15.45 -9.30 29.83
C ASP A 495 16.75 -10.09 29.71
N ILE A 496 17.20 -10.74 30.80
CA ILE A 496 18.36 -11.64 30.80
C ILE A 496 18.17 -12.76 29.77
N ALA A 497 16.99 -13.38 29.74
CA ALA A 497 16.66 -14.43 28.78
C ALA A 497 16.72 -13.93 27.34
N GLN A 498 16.19 -12.74 27.03
CA GLN A 498 16.29 -12.19 25.67
C GLN A 498 17.73 -11.79 25.30
N SER A 499 18.46 -11.22 26.25
CA SER A 499 19.82 -10.72 26.06
C SER A 499 20.84 -11.84 25.87
N ASN A 500 20.66 -13.01 26.49
CA ASN A 500 21.62 -14.12 26.42
C ASN A 500 21.22 -15.26 25.47
N ARG A 501 20.06 -15.16 24.80
CA ARG A 501 19.67 -16.10 23.73
C ARG A 501 20.69 -16.16 22.59
N LYS A 502 20.75 -17.33 21.93
CA LYS A 502 21.61 -17.58 20.76
C LYS A 502 21.45 -16.54 19.65
N HIS A 503 20.24 -16.00 19.46
CA HIS A 503 19.97 -14.97 18.45
C HIS A 503 20.72 -13.67 18.75
N SER A 504 20.78 -13.25 20.02
CA SER A 504 21.37 -11.98 20.45
C SER A 504 22.88 -12.07 20.68
N ARG A 505 23.37 -13.18 21.25
CA ARG A 505 24.80 -13.35 21.60
C ARG A 505 25.64 -14.05 20.54
N HIS A 506 25.00 -14.66 19.55
CA HIS A 506 25.67 -15.40 18.47
C HIS A 506 26.68 -16.46 18.95
N TRP A 507 26.36 -17.17 20.06
CA TRP A 507 27.22 -18.21 20.66
C TRP A 507 27.79 -19.21 19.66
N PHE A 508 27.00 -19.61 18.66
CA PHE A 508 27.46 -20.53 17.61
C PHE A 508 28.60 -19.97 16.75
N PHE A 509 28.60 -18.66 16.50
CA PHE A 509 29.63 -18.01 15.69
C PHE A 509 30.91 -17.72 16.49
N THR A 510 30.80 -17.58 17.80
CA THR A 510 31.93 -17.29 18.71
C THR A 510 32.43 -18.51 19.46
N GLY A 511 31.73 -19.64 19.37
CA GLY A 511 32.09 -20.89 20.02
C GLY A 511 33.36 -21.53 19.46
N LYS A 512 34.00 -22.36 20.29
CA LYS A 512 35.13 -23.20 19.89
C LYS A 512 34.64 -24.30 18.94
N ILE A 513 35.33 -24.47 17.83
CA ILE A 513 34.99 -25.46 16.81
C ILE A 513 35.91 -26.66 16.97
N ILE A 514 35.35 -27.87 16.95
CA ILE A 514 36.08 -29.14 16.93
C ILE A 514 35.55 -29.95 15.74
N ILE A 515 36.42 -30.28 14.78
CA ILE A 515 36.08 -31.08 13.60
C ILE A 515 36.93 -32.36 13.68
N ASP A 516 36.29 -33.52 13.64
CA ASP A 516 36.96 -34.84 13.72
C ASP A 516 37.94 -34.96 14.90
N GLY A 517 37.55 -34.43 16.05
CA GLY A 517 38.35 -34.42 17.28
C GLY A 517 39.46 -33.36 17.33
N GLN A 518 39.68 -32.59 16.26
CA GLN A 518 40.69 -31.54 16.19
C GLN A 518 40.08 -30.16 16.47
N SER A 519 40.70 -29.44 17.41
CA SER A 519 40.32 -28.06 17.71
C SER A 519 40.76 -27.12 16.60
N ILE A 520 39.83 -26.32 16.08
CA ILE A 520 40.14 -25.26 15.11
C ILE A 520 40.51 -23.97 15.86
N ASN A 521 41.60 -23.32 15.43
CA ASN A 521 42.18 -22.15 16.10
C ASN A 521 41.41 -20.83 15.88
N ARG A 522 40.37 -20.85 15.04
CA ARG A 522 39.54 -19.68 14.74
C ARG A 522 38.07 -20.02 14.90
N THR A 523 37.30 -19.10 15.46
CA THR A 523 35.84 -19.15 15.48
C THR A 523 35.26 -18.76 14.12
N LEU A 524 33.99 -19.07 13.84
CA LEU A 524 33.34 -18.65 12.59
C LEU A 524 33.34 -17.12 12.45
N MET A 525 33.12 -16.38 13.54
CA MET A 525 33.18 -14.92 13.53
C MET A 525 34.59 -14.41 13.21
N GLN A 526 35.64 -15.07 13.70
CA GLN A 526 37.02 -14.71 13.36
C GLN A 526 37.33 -15.00 11.89
N ILE A 527 36.78 -16.07 11.32
CA ILE A 527 36.87 -16.35 9.89
C ILE A 527 36.21 -15.22 9.09
N VAL A 528 34.99 -14.81 9.46
CA VAL A 528 34.30 -13.69 8.82
C VAL A 528 35.07 -12.37 8.96
N LYS A 529 35.59 -12.05 10.15
CA LYS A 529 36.40 -10.83 10.37
C LYS A 529 37.75 -10.85 9.63
N SER A 530 38.28 -12.02 9.30
CA SER A 530 39.55 -12.13 8.58
C SER A 530 39.47 -11.58 7.15
N THR A 531 38.28 -11.51 6.55
CA THR A 531 38.10 -10.91 5.21
C THR A 531 38.38 -9.41 5.23
N LEU A 532 37.95 -8.71 6.29
CA LEU A 532 38.25 -7.30 6.52
C LEU A 532 39.74 -7.08 6.82
N GLN A 533 40.37 -7.99 7.57
CA GLN A 533 41.82 -7.92 7.83
C GLN A 533 42.64 -8.11 6.55
N ALA A 534 42.20 -9.02 5.67
CA ALA A 534 42.87 -9.30 4.40
C ALA A 534 42.69 -8.16 3.38
N ASN A 535 41.55 -7.47 3.39
CA ASN A 535 41.29 -6.35 2.50
C ASN A 535 40.61 -5.19 3.25
N PRO A 536 41.40 -4.38 3.99
CA PRO A 536 40.86 -3.26 4.76
C PRO A 536 40.48 -2.08 3.87
N ASN A 537 40.85 -2.11 2.59
CA ASN A 537 40.67 -1.00 1.68
C ASN A 537 39.17 -0.71 1.50
N ASN A 538 38.82 0.58 1.58
CA ASN A 538 37.48 1.14 1.44
C ASN A 538 36.50 0.93 2.61
N TYR A 539 36.80 0.19 3.68
CA TYR A 539 35.86 0.10 4.81
C TYR A 539 35.93 1.34 5.71
N VAL A 540 34.76 1.92 6.04
CA VAL A 540 34.63 3.02 7.01
C VAL A 540 33.93 2.57 8.29
N ILE A 541 33.01 1.59 8.19
CA ILE A 541 32.35 0.94 9.32
C ILE A 541 32.33 -0.58 9.09
N GLY A 542 32.91 -1.34 10.02
CA GLY A 542 32.88 -2.80 10.00
C GLY A 542 32.87 -3.38 11.41
N PHE A 543 31.91 -4.27 11.70
CA PHE A 543 31.77 -5.02 12.96
C PHE A 543 31.72 -4.17 14.25
N LYS A 544 31.32 -2.89 14.16
CA LYS A 544 31.26 -1.96 15.29
C LYS A 544 29.96 -1.16 15.36
N ASP A 545 28.98 -1.47 14.52
CA ASP A 545 27.69 -0.80 14.45
C ASP A 545 26.61 -1.76 13.90
N ASN A 546 25.36 -1.31 13.83
CA ASN A 546 24.21 -2.08 13.33
C ASN A 546 24.31 -2.37 11.82
N SER A 547 25.08 -1.57 11.09
CA SER A 547 25.35 -1.77 9.66
C SER A 547 26.83 -1.65 9.33
N SER A 548 27.19 -2.05 8.11
CA SER A 548 28.52 -1.82 7.55
C SER A 548 28.49 -0.71 6.52
N ALA A 549 29.61 -0.02 6.34
CA ALA A 549 29.72 1.00 5.30
C ALA A 549 31.11 1.00 4.66
N ILE A 550 31.13 1.26 3.37
CA ILE A 550 32.33 1.49 2.56
C ILE A 550 32.40 2.95 2.12
N LYS A 551 33.62 3.43 1.88
CA LYS A 551 33.87 4.77 1.40
C LYS A 551 33.13 5.02 0.10
N GLY A 552 32.35 6.09 0.06
CA GLY A 552 31.59 6.49 -1.11
C GLY A 552 32.21 7.68 -1.81
N PHE A 553 31.37 8.65 -2.19
CA PHE A 553 31.74 9.72 -3.11
C PHE A 553 31.30 11.09 -2.60
N SER A 554 32.02 12.13 -3.03
CA SER A 554 31.57 13.52 -2.88
C SER A 554 30.40 13.76 -3.84
N VAL A 555 29.23 14.02 -3.29
CA VAL A 555 27.99 14.30 -4.04
C VAL A 555 27.38 15.63 -3.64
N LYS A 556 26.69 16.26 -4.59
CA LYS A 556 25.96 17.51 -4.37
C LYS A 556 24.54 17.16 -3.90
N GLN A 557 24.27 17.34 -2.61
CA GLN A 557 22.99 16.99 -1.98
C GLN A 557 22.20 18.26 -1.63
N LEU A 558 20.87 18.24 -1.88
CA LEU A 558 19.95 19.25 -1.38
C LEU A 558 19.66 19.02 0.10
N ARG A 559 19.87 20.03 0.94
CA ARG A 559 19.58 19.98 2.37
C ARG A 559 18.83 21.22 2.83
N PRO A 560 17.95 21.11 3.85
CA PRO A 560 17.34 22.28 4.46
C PRO A 560 18.44 23.18 5.06
N VAL A 561 18.35 24.48 4.80
CA VAL A 561 19.28 25.46 5.38
C VAL A 561 19.21 25.46 6.91
N GLN A 562 18.00 25.24 7.46
CA GLN A 562 17.75 25.16 8.89
C GLN A 562 16.86 23.95 9.22
N PRO A 563 17.47 22.78 9.50
CA PRO A 563 16.73 21.59 9.91
C PRO A 563 15.80 21.86 11.10
N GLY A 564 14.59 21.30 11.08
CA GLY A 564 13.59 21.50 12.16
C GLY A 564 12.66 22.69 11.98
N SER A 565 12.79 23.46 10.89
CA SER A 565 11.90 24.59 10.56
C SER A 565 11.65 24.68 9.06
N THR A 566 10.59 25.40 8.65
CA THR A 566 10.31 25.68 7.24
C THR A 566 11.40 26.57 6.66
N CYS A 567 12.21 26.04 5.76
CA CYS A 567 13.31 26.77 5.13
C CYS A 567 13.56 26.29 3.69
N PRO A 568 14.26 27.10 2.85
CA PRO A 568 14.70 26.67 1.54
C PRO A 568 15.68 25.49 1.62
N LEU A 569 15.71 24.68 0.55
CA LEU A 569 16.76 23.71 0.34
C LEU A 569 17.96 24.39 -0.35
N ASN A 570 19.17 24.07 0.09
CA ASN A 570 20.39 24.50 -0.57
C ASN A 570 21.23 23.28 -0.98
N ALA A 571 21.90 23.40 -2.13
CA ALA A 571 22.80 22.37 -2.61
C ALA A 571 24.16 22.50 -1.92
N SER A 572 24.62 21.42 -1.29
CA SER A 572 25.94 21.37 -0.64
C SER A 572 26.68 20.10 -1.03
N ASN A 573 28.00 20.20 -1.18
CA ASN A 573 28.84 19.02 -1.41
C ASN A 573 29.05 18.28 -0.09
N ARG A 574 28.87 16.97 -0.10
CA ARG A 574 29.08 16.07 1.03
C ARG A 574 29.68 14.77 0.56
N ASP A 575 30.60 14.22 1.36
CA ASP A 575 31.07 12.85 1.19
C ASP A 575 30.01 11.92 1.78
N LEU A 576 29.33 11.16 0.91
CA LEU A 576 28.34 10.16 1.32
C LEU A 576 28.92 8.77 1.10
N ASP A 577 29.10 8.05 2.19
CA ASP A 577 29.56 6.67 2.22
C ASP A 577 28.40 5.69 1.97
N ILE A 578 28.70 4.55 1.36
CA ILE A 578 27.70 3.55 0.96
C ILE A 578 27.54 2.56 2.10
N LEU A 579 26.34 2.49 2.65
CA LEU A 579 25.97 1.60 3.74
C LEU A 579 25.27 0.37 3.19
N PHE A 580 25.55 -0.79 3.77
CA PHE A 580 24.77 -2.00 3.55
C PHE A 580 24.48 -2.73 4.87
N THR A 581 23.23 -3.16 5.01
CA THR A 581 22.77 -4.05 6.08
C THR A 581 21.87 -5.13 5.51
N ALA A 582 21.85 -6.28 6.16
CA ALA A 582 20.98 -7.38 5.79
C ALA A 582 20.54 -8.16 7.02
N GLU A 583 19.27 -8.53 7.04
CA GLU A 583 18.64 -9.27 8.11
C GLU A 583 17.81 -10.43 7.56
N THR A 584 17.41 -11.34 8.47
CA THR A 584 16.45 -12.39 8.14
C THR A 584 15.36 -12.47 9.19
N HIS A 585 14.12 -12.74 8.78
CA HIS A 585 12.97 -12.82 9.68
C HIS A 585 12.20 -14.15 9.55
N ASN A 586 12.99 -15.23 9.53
CA ASN A 586 12.58 -16.58 9.12
C ASN A 586 11.43 -17.19 9.94
N PHE A 587 11.58 -17.25 11.27
CA PHE A 587 10.59 -17.94 12.12
C PHE A 587 9.27 -17.18 12.22
N PRO A 588 9.25 -15.85 12.44
CA PRO A 588 8.00 -15.11 12.43
C PRO A 588 7.30 -15.18 11.07
N CYS A 589 8.05 -15.17 9.95
CA CYS A 589 7.46 -15.37 8.63
C CYS A 589 6.88 -16.76 8.44
N ALA A 590 7.42 -17.78 9.10
CA ALA A 590 6.85 -19.13 9.10
C ALA A 590 5.47 -19.18 9.79
N VAL A 591 5.25 -18.34 10.80
CA VAL A 591 4.03 -18.34 11.62
C VAL A 591 2.98 -17.38 11.05
N ALA A 592 3.38 -16.15 10.72
CA ALA A 592 2.53 -15.11 10.19
C ALA A 592 3.33 -14.31 9.13
N PRO A 593 3.30 -14.73 7.86
CA PRO A 593 4.26 -14.26 6.87
C PRO A 593 4.19 -12.76 6.60
N HIS A 594 2.99 -12.19 6.52
CA HIS A 594 2.79 -10.76 6.26
C HIS A 594 3.41 -9.87 7.35
N PRO A 595 2.96 -9.91 8.62
CA PRO A 595 3.58 -9.10 9.67
C PRO A 595 5.02 -9.53 9.99
N GLY A 596 5.38 -10.79 9.72
CA GLY A 596 6.74 -11.27 9.81
C GLY A 596 7.67 -10.55 8.84
N ALA A 597 7.25 -10.35 7.58
CA ALA A 597 8.04 -9.68 6.58
C ALA A 597 8.08 -8.16 6.78
N GLU A 598 6.95 -7.55 7.16
CA GLU A 598 6.88 -6.12 7.52
C GLU A 598 7.88 -5.78 8.63
N THR A 599 7.86 -6.55 9.72
CA THR A 599 8.74 -6.29 10.86
C THR A 599 10.20 -6.59 10.55
N GLY A 600 10.49 -7.54 9.66
CA GLY A 600 11.82 -7.79 9.12
C GLY A 600 12.35 -6.63 8.29
N ALA A 601 11.56 -6.13 7.34
CA ALA A 601 11.93 -4.95 6.55
C ALA A 601 12.09 -3.70 7.44
N GLY A 602 11.14 -3.48 8.35
CA GLY A 602 11.18 -2.36 9.29
C GLY A 602 12.34 -2.40 10.27
N GLY A 603 12.73 -3.58 10.76
CA GLY A 603 13.95 -3.77 11.59
C GLY A 603 15.19 -3.29 10.87
N ARG A 604 15.37 -3.80 9.66
CA ARG A 604 16.49 -3.48 8.79
C ARG A 604 16.53 -2.01 8.32
N ILE A 605 15.38 -1.36 8.08
CA ILE A 605 15.28 0.11 7.91
C ILE A 605 15.82 0.82 9.16
N ARG A 606 15.42 0.41 10.37
CA ARG A 606 15.85 1.06 11.62
C ARG A 606 17.35 0.91 11.83
N ASP A 607 17.92 -0.26 11.56
CA ASP A 607 19.38 -0.45 11.64
C ASP A 607 20.14 0.42 10.64
N THR A 608 19.58 0.59 9.45
CA THR A 608 20.14 1.53 8.47
C THR A 608 20.15 2.94 9.02
N HIS A 609 19.04 3.45 9.57
CA HIS A 609 18.96 4.81 10.09
C HIS A 609 19.74 5.03 11.39
N ALA A 610 19.88 4.01 12.23
CA ALA A 610 20.58 4.07 13.52
C ALA A 610 22.11 3.90 13.41
N THR A 611 22.64 3.70 12.21
CA THR A 611 24.09 3.58 11.99
C THR A 611 24.78 4.93 12.17
N GLY A 612 25.92 4.92 12.86
CA GLY A 612 26.65 6.12 13.23
C GLY A 612 25.78 7.08 14.04
N ARG A 613 25.73 8.34 13.62
CA ARG A 613 24.89 9.41 14.20
C ARG A 613 23.67 9.75 13.33
N GLY A 614 23.30 8.86 12.42
CA GLY A 614 22.17 9.02 11.51
C GLY A 614 22.57 8.86 10.06
N SER A 615 21.86 7.97 9.39
CA SER A 615 21.98 7.66 7.96
C SER A 615 20.61 7.54 7.31
N PHE A 616 20.60 7.35 5.99
CA PHE A 616 19.39 7.26 5.19
C PHE A 616 19.35 5.96 4.39
N VAL A 617 18.19 5.33 4.31
CA VAL A 617 17.93 4.29 3.31
C VAL A 617 17.94 4.88 1.90
N VAL A 618 18.27 4.06 0.92
CA VAL A 618 18.24 4.41 -0.51
C VAL A 618 17.39 3.42 -1.27
N ALA A 619 17.68 2.13 -1.12
CA ALA A 619 16.95 1.06 -1.79
C ALA A 619 17.10 -0.26 -1.04
N SER A 620 16.22 -1.22 -1.30
CA SER A 620 16.24 -2.52 -0.65
C SER A 620 16.21 -3.69 -1.63
N THR A 621 16.51 -4.86 -1.09
CA THR A 621 16.32 -6.15 -1.73
C THR A 621 15.61 -7.11 -0.80
N ALA A 622 14.81 -8.02 -1.36
CA ALA A 622 14.16 -9.09 -0.60
C ALA A 622 14.42 -10.46 -1.22
N GLY A 623 14.55 -11.47 -0.37
CA GLY A 623 14.84 -12.84 -0.77
C GLY A 623 13.95 -13.84 -0.05
N TYR A 624 13.40 -14.80 -0.79
CA TYR A 624 12.52 -15.82 -0.23
C TYR A 624 13.02 -17.22 -0.57
N CYS A 625 13.20 -18.07 0.42
CA CYS A 625 13.34 -19.52 0.20
C CYS A 625 12.22 -20.27 0.92
N VAL A 626 11.47 -21.10 0.19
CA VAL A 626 10.34 -21.86 0.72
C VAL A 626 10.34 -23.30 0.22
N GLY A 627 9.50 -24.14 0.83
CA GLY A 627 9.27 -25.51 0.38
C GLY A 627 8.52 -25.63 -0.95
N ASN A 628 7.96 -26.81 -1.21
CA ASN A 628 7.13 -27.06 -2.39
C ASN A 628 5.84 -26.22 -2.30
N LEU A 629 5.51 -25.53 -3.38
CA LEU A 629 4.39 -24.59 -3.42
C LEU A 629 3.05 -25.32 -3.41
N ASN A 630 3.00 -26.48 -4.05
CA ASN A 630 1.78 -27.28 -4.20
C ASN A 630 0.62 -26.42 -4.72
N VAL A 631 0.86 -25.65 -5.79
CA VAL A 631 -0.15 -24.76 -6.36
C VAL A 631 -1.30 -25.61 -6.93
N GLU A 632 -2.52 -25.38 -6.42
CA GLU A 632 -3.68 -26.16 -6.84
C GLU A 632 -3.84 -26.10 -8.37
N ARG A 633 -4.02 -27.27 -8.99
CA ARG A 633 -4.19 -27.43 -10.44
C ARG A 633 -2.97 -27.05 -11.29
N SER A 634 -1.83 -26.78 -10.67
CA SER A 634 -0.57 -26.46 -11.36
C SER A 634 0.65 -26.99 -10.60
N TYR A 635 0.54 -28.25 -10.18
CA TYR A 635 1.60 -28.94 -9.45
C TYR A 635 2.79 -29.20 -10.35
N ALA A 636 3.99 -28.97 -9.83
CA ALA A 636 5.20 -29.29 -10.57
C ALA A 636 5.51 -30.81 -10.45
N PRO A 637 6.02 -31.47 -11.50
CA PRO A 637 6.25 -32.92 -11.49
C PRO A 637 7.20 -33.43 -10.40
N TRP A 638 8.02 -32.55 -9.83
CA TRP A 638 8.97 -32.86 -8.76
C TRP A 638 8.40 -32.66 -7.35
N GLU A 639 7.17 -32.14 -7.21
CA GLU A 639 6.53 -31.91 -5.91
C GLU A 639 5.93 -33.23 -5.38
N ASP A 640 6.39 -33.67 -4.21
CA ASP A 640 5.87 -34.86 -3.54
C ASP A 640 4.67 -34.51 -2.64
N HIS A 641 3.47 -34.88 -3.08
CA HIS A 641 2.22 -34.65 -2.36
C HIS A 641 2.11 -35.43 -1.03
N SER A 642 2.95 -36.44 -0.79
CA SER A 642 2.96 -37.16 0.48
C SER A 642 3.59 -36.34 1.62
N PHE A 643 4.24 -35.22 1.29
CA PHE A 643 4.89 -34.37 2.26
C PHE A 643 3.88 -33.69 3.19
N THR A 644 4.03 -33.95 4.48
CA THR A 644 3.23 -33.33 5.53
C THR A 644 3.84 -32.00 5.96
N TYR A 645 3.00 -30.99 6.14
CA TYR A 645 3.40 -29.66 6.63
C TYR A 645 2.78 -29.42 8.01
N PRO A 646 3.51 -28.81 8.96
CA PRO A 646 2.97 -28.50 10.29
C PRO A 646 1.81 -27.50 10.20
N SER A 647 0.69 -27.79 10.87
CA SER A 647 -0.51 -26.94 10.86
C SER A 647 -0.35 -25.60 11.58
N ASN A 648 0.69 -25.47 12.41
CA ASN A 648 1.01 -24.24 13.13
C ASN A 648 1.92 -23.29 12.33
N LEU A 649 2.32 -23.67 11.10
CA LEU A 649 3.09 -22.84 10.18
C LEU A 649 2.28 -22.59 8.91
N ALA A 650 2.52 -21.44 8.26
CA ALA A 650 1.96 -21.13 6.96
C ALA A 650 2.54 -22.07 5.88
N SER A 651 1.75 -22.38 4.84
CA SER A 651 2.23 -23.16 3.71
C SER A 651 3.30 -22.41 2.92
N PRO A 652 4.21 -23.10 2.20
CA PRO A 652 5.22 -22.43 1.36
C PRO A 652 4.64 -21.39 0.38
N LEU A 653 3.51 -21.69 -0.25
CA LEU A 653 2.80 -20.77 -1.13
C LEU A 653 2.29 -19.54 -0.38
N GLN A 654 1.65 -19.73 0.78
CA GLN A 654 1.16 -18.63 1.61
C GLN A 654 2.31 -17.73 2.05
N VAL A 655 3.44 -18.33 2.45
CA VAL A 655 4.64 -17.57 2.84
C VAL A 655 5.10 -16.67 1.71
N LEU A 656 5.21 -17.15 0.47
CA LEU A 656 5.66 -16.32 -0.65
C LEU A 656 4.72 -15.14 -0.90
N ILE A 657 3.41 -15.38 -0.94
CA ILE A 657 2.42 -14.34 -1.20
C ILE A 657 2.44 -13.29 -0.09
N ASP A 658 2.25 -13.72 1.15
CA ASP A 658 2.08 -12.82 2.28
C ASP A 658 3.38 -12.12 2.67
N ALA A 659 4.53 -12.81 2.65
CA ALA A 659 5.80 -12.18 2.99
C ALA A 659 6.21 -11.17 1.91
N SER A 660 5.98 -11.46 0.63
CA SER A 660 6.24 -10.51 -0.45
C SER A 660 5.38 -9.26 -0.32
N ASN A 661 4.09 -9.44 -0.02
CA ASN A 661 3.17 -8.33 0.22
C ASN A 661 3.58 -7.51 1.45
N GLY A 662 3.93 -8.15 2.57
CA GLY A 662 4.33 -7.45 3.79
C GLY A 662 5.64 -6.68 3.66
N ALA A 663 6.65 -7.25 2.99
CA ALA A 663 7.91 -6.53 2.72
C ALA A 663 7.68 -5.31 1.82
N SER A 664 6.86 -5.47 0.77
CA SER A 664 6.53 -4.40 -0.17
C SER A 664 5.66 -3.32 0.47
N ASP A 665 4.67 -3.69 1.28
CA ASP A 665 3.81 -2.74 1.99
C ASP A 665 4.62 -1.82 2.90
N TYR A 666 5.50 -2.39 3.74
CA TYR A 666 6.36 -1.59 4.61
C TYR A 666 7.29 -0.67 3.83
N GLY A 667 7.93 -1.19 2.77
CA GLY A 667 8.81 -0.40 1.90
C GLY A 667 8.08 0.74 1.19
N ASN A 668 6.92 0.46 0.59
CA ASN A 668 6.09 1.44 -0.11
C ASN A 668 5.60 2.55 0.84
N ASN A 669 5.12 2.18 2.02
CA ASN A 669 4.63 3.13 3.02
C ASN A 669 5.77 3.97 3.63
N PHE A 670 6.96 3.40 3.78
CA PHE A 670 8.14 4.14 4.26
C PHE A 670 8.77 5.03 3.16
N GLY A 671 8.63 4.64 1.90
CA GLY A 671 9.30 5.28 0.76
C GLY A 671 10.67 4.68 0.43
N GLU A 672 10.90 3.41 0.74
CA GLU A 672 12.11 2.67 0.36
C GLU A 672 11.83 1.76 -0.86
N PRO A 673 12.42 2.04 -2.04
CA PRO A 673 12.18 1.22 -3.23
C PRO A 673 12.87 -0.15 -3.12
N LEU A 674 12.11 -1.22 -3.31
CA LEU A 674 12.62 -2.60 -3.42
C LEU A 674 13.00 -2.86 -4.88
N ILE A 675 14.31 -2.88 -5.17
CA ILE A 675 14.82 -2.85 -6.55
C ILE A 675 15.38 -4.19 -7.05
N GLN A 676 15.61 -5.14 -6.15
CA GLN A 676 16.24 -6.44 -6.46
C GLN A 676 15.69 -7.54 -5.56
N GLY A 677 15.81 -8.79 -5.98
CA GLY A 677 15.46 -9.90 -5.10
C GLY A 677 15.74 -11.28 -5.67
N TYR A 678 15.45 -12.29 -4.87
CA TYR A 678 15.50 -13.69 -5.31
C TYR A 678 14.35 -14.49 -4.70
N THR A 679 13.94 -15.55 -5.41
CA THR A 679 13.03 -16.56 -4.87
C THR A 679 13.58 -17.94 -5.17
N ARG A 680 13.45 -18.87 -4.23
CA ARG A 680 13.86 -20.26 -4.39
C ARG A 680 12.89 -21.21 -3.72
N THR A 681 12.48 -22.23 -4.45
CA THR A 681 11.70 -23.35 -3.90
C THR A 681 12.59 -24.59 -3.85
N PHE A 682 12.51 -25.35 -2.76
CA PHE A 682 13.17 -26.66 -2.65
C PHE A 682 12.48 -27.53 -1.62
N GLY A 683 11.97 -28.67 -2.06
CA GLY A 683 11.47 -29.73 -1.20
C GLY A 683 11.66 -31.07 -1.88
N MET A 684 12.64 -31.86 -1.44
CA MET A 684 12.95 -33.16 -2.04
C MET A 684 13.32 -34.19 -0.99
N ARG A 685 13.05 -35.46 -1.30
CA ARG A 685 13.64 -36.60 -0.60
C ARG A 685 14.96 -36.96 -1.27
N LEU A 686 16.05 -36.85 -0.52
CA LEU A 686 17.38 -37.22 -0.98
C LEU A 686 17.48 -38.75 -1.20
N PRO A 687 18.48 -39.23 -1.96
CA PRO A 687 18.73 -40.67 -2.12
C PRO A 687 18.93 -41.43 -0.80
N SER A 688 19.35 -40.73 0.27
CA SER A 688 19.43 -41.27 1.62
C SER A 688 18.08 -41.53 2.30
N GLY A 689 16.96 -41.18 1.65
CA GLY A 689 15.61 -41.22 2.22
C GLY A 689 15.24 -39.99 3.05
N GLU A 690 16.19 -39.10 3.34
CA GLU A 690 15.98 -37.90 4.14
C GLU A 690 15.27 -36.80 3.34
N ARG A 691 14.25 -36.17 3.93
CA ARG A 691 13.59 -35.00 3.35
C ARG A 691 14.39 -33.73 3.68
N ARG A 692 14.71 -32.93 2.66
CA ARG A 692 15.33 -31.61 2.79
C ARG A 692 14.43 -30.57 2.15
N GLU A 693 14.07 -29.57 2.94
CA GLU A 693 13.09 -28.56 2.55
C GLU A 693 13.13 -27.33 3.48
N TRP A 694 12.78 -26.16 2.96
CA TRP A 694 12.55 -24.95 3.76
C TRP A 694 11.15 -24.91 4.35
N LEU A 695 10.90 -25.77 5.34
CA LEU A 695 9.68 -25.72 6.18
C LEU A 695 9.65 -24.44 7.03
N LYS A 696 10.80 -24.10 7.62
CA LYS A 696 11.07 -22.75 8.11
C LYS A 696 11.65 -21.97 6.92
N PRO A 697 10.95 -20.96 6.41
CA PRO A 697 11.38 -20.24 5.22
C PRO A 697 12.63 -19.41 5.52
N ILE A 698 13.31 -18.99 4.45
CA ILE A 698 14.20 -17.85 4.49
C ILE A 698 13.39 -16.64 4.04
N MET A 699 13.25 -15.65 4.92
CA MET A 699 12.83 -14.31 4.54
C MET A 699 14.01 -13.40 4.80
N PHE A 700 14.66 -12.97 3.72
CA PHE A 700 15.85 -12.13 3.70
C PHE A 700 15.45 -10.71 3.31
N SER A 701 15.97 -9.71 4.01
CA SER A 701 15.86 -8.31 3.62
C SER A 701 17.24 -7.67 3.67
N GLY A 702 17.65 -7.06 2.57
CA GLY A 702 18.87 -6.24 2.47
C GLY A 702 18.53 -4.78 2.19
N GLY A 703 19.36 -3.87 2.66
CA GLY A 703 19.16 -2.43 2.54
C GLY A 703 20.46 -1.75 2.16
N ILE A 704 20.42 -1.01 1.06
CA ILE A 704 21.46 -0.08 0.64
C ILE A 704 21.08 1.29 1.20
N GLY A 705 22.02 1.89 1.92
CA GLY A 705 21.86 3.21 2.49
C GLY A 705 23.04 4.12 2.16
N GLN A 706 22.96 5.33 2.69
CA GLN A 706 24.03 6.31 2.63
C GLN A 706 24.22 6.96 4.00
N ILE A 707 25.47 7.22 4.36
CA ILE A 707 25.82 7.92 5.59
C ILE A 707 26.76 9.08 5.26
N ASP A 708 26.54 10.24 5.87
CA ASP A 708 27.47 11.36 5.77
C ASP A 708 28.80 10.94 6.43
N HIS A 709 29.93 11.12 5.76
CA HIS A 709 31.24 10.68 6.27
C HIS A 709 31.52 11.25 7.68
N THR A 710 30.98 12.42 7.99
CA THR A 710 31.12 13.03 9.32
C THR A 710 30.33 12.31 10.41
N HIS A 711 29.33 11.50 10.07
CA HIS A 711 28.43 10.82 11.00
C HIS A 711 28.80 9.35 11.28
N ILE A 712 29.88 8.82 10.68
CA ILE A 712 30.25 7.40 10.80
C ILE A 712 30.70 6.94 12.19
N THR A 713 30.95 7.88 13.11
CA THR A 713 31.45 7.60 14.46
C THR A 713 30.41 7.98 15.51
N LYS A 714 30.03 7.03 16.35
CA LYS A 714 29.22 7.27 17.55
C LYS A 714 30.08 7.96 18.62
N GLY A 715 29.50 8.92 19.34
CA GLY A 715 30.17 9.54 20.49
C GLY A 715 30.05 8.68 21.74
N GLU A 716 30.89 8.95 22.73
CA GLU A 716 30.75 8.37 24.07
C GLU A 716 29.62 9.06 24.84
N PRO A 717 28.84 8.33 25.65
CA PRO A 717 27.79 8.93 26.47
C PRO A 717 28.37 9.69 27.68
N ASP A 718 27.87 10.90 27.95
CA ASP A 718 28.25 11.70 29.13
C ASP A 718 27.21 11.63 30.25
N VAL A 719 27.67 11.77 31.50
CA VAL A 719 26.78 11.89 32.67
C VAL A 719 25.85 13.08 32.49
N GLY A 720 24.55 12.84 32.64
CA GLY A 720 23.51 13.85 32.46
C GLY A 720 22.88 13.89 31.07
N MET A 721 23.39 13.11 30.09
CA MET A 721 22.69 12.92 28.82
C MET A 721 21.34 12.23 29.02
N LEU A 722 20.34 12.64 28.23
CA LEU A 722 19.02 12.03 28.23
C LEU A 722 19.00 10.79 27.34
N VAL A 723 18.46 9.68 27.86
CA VAL A 723 18.16 8.49 27.07
C VAL A 723 16.75 8.64 26.50
N VAL A 724 16.65 8.76 25.18
CA VAL A 724 15.38 9.02 24.50
C VAL A 724 14.97 7.81 23.67
N LYS A 725 13.73 7.37 23.83
CA LYS A 725 13.09 6.42 22.92
C LYS A 725 12.29 7.20 21.86
N ILE A 726 12.69 7.06 20.60
CA ILE A 726 12.01 7.68 19.46
C ILE A 726 11.21 6.59 18.72
N GLY A 727 9.93 6.85 18.46
CA GLY A 727 9.05 5.94 17.71
C GLY A 727 7.71 5.68 18.38
N GLY A 728 7.02 4.62 17.96
CA GLY A 728 5.70 4.25 18.47
C GLY A 728 5.71 3.89 19.96
N PRO A 729 4.57 4.07 20.67
CA PRO A 729 4.45 3.68 22.07
C PRO A 729 4.71 2.17 22.23
N ALA A 730 5.38 1.78 23.33
CA ALA A 730 5.47 0.36 23.71
C ALA A 730 4.10 -0.11 24.19
N TYR A 731 3.74 -1.33 23.80
CA TYR A 731 2.48 -1.98 24.11
C TYR A 731 2.64 -3.07 25.14
#